data_AF-A0A2X4WEN0-F1
#
_entry.id   AF-A0A2X4WEN0-F1
#
_cell.length_a   1.000
_cell.length_b   1.000
_cell.length_c   1.000
_cell.angle_alpha   90.00
_cell.angle_beta   90.00
_cell.angle_gamma   90.00
#
_symmetry.space_group_name_H-M   'P 1'
#
loop_
_entity.id
_entity.type
_entity.pdbx_description
1 polymer ?
#
loop_
_entity_poly.entity_id
_entity_poly.type
_entity_poly.pdbx_seq_one_letter_code
_entity_poly.pdbx_strand_id
1 'polypeptide(L)'
;MMNLTSIILLTMNEYARTKECIESIKKYTNEQYELIVIDNGSKDDTITKLQKDPNIQLVCNEKNTGFAGGCNQGIKLAKGNEILLINNDTIVSLNWLTNLRKVLYSSPDIGIVGPMTNMALPDQTMEVEYSNVAEFHAFAKNFNKSNSAKWKKTVILSGVCMLMKKELIEKIGLFDDKFLVGNYEDVDLSYRANQAGYSLLIAGDTFIHHYGHSSFTKNNLDISSISNENRKYFIRKWGVNPEKLIYGMDRELIMNGVNNGKRSKLILFSHVCTKDYITGSEKYLLLFTSELQKYFDCHLVVPNEGVLSEEMKKRGIPVTVQFYPCLWSMWQPHGKLMEEYKRLEQYISPIAKLIERLNPEFVMSSSIVNVIPAIAAKKAGKKTAWLIHEVLTKNNFTKQSLTIINNHTDLLIGVSNAVLEPFKELVSLNKYVMYPSLDEDINNIMNMQESRRELGLGAVNKQIVGYVSADIIAHKGLEQFIKSALLICANTNQVDFLIVGHKTDIKYFNQCVSLINQSNYKHRFHFISFVKDINKVYQGLDILVVPSLVDEGFGQTALEGLAHGKAVVAFRSGGLGEILSLTNNEDLLAGKGDIYQLSNKVMWLLNNDNLRKQRGEKNKVNAFQVFGIHSYRQRMDQIVRALDDSENHRTRIYPSNLIFPEGTLLKGSGPTIYLIENNLKRPIVSQESFEYFRFQWNKVIVVADKELDQYLNGKVVDHKRLFPLHAPKTIYVKGSKAAVYLVKSGICYAFSSKSIFSRLKIDLKQIINIHDQQITDMVKGLPIASNPFEEHELVAGKLYVRNNGEVYFADQTLLRKVPSNQELKHLKLDDLQTVPISDTEFYTLLKGRPLYV
;
A
#
# COMPACT_ATOMS: atom_id res chain seq x y z
N MET A 1 27.18 -5.66 31.51
CA MET A 1 27.03 -4.22 31.78
C MET A 1 25.56 -3.98 32.10
N MET A 2 25.23 -3.29 33.21
CA MET A 2 23.84 -2.86 33.42
C MET A 2 23.51 -1.80 32.37
N ASN A 3 22.53 -2.03 31.50
CA ASN A 3 22.17 -1.01 30.52
C ASN A 3 21.42 0.13 31.23
N LEU A 4 21.81 1.37 30.90
CA LEU A 4 21.10 2.59 31.26
C LEU A 4 19.86 2.77 30.38
N THR A 5 18.72 3.06 31.00
CA THR A 5 17.47 3.41 30.29
C THR A 5 17.28 4.92 30.25
N SER A 6 17.19 5.50 29.06
CA SER A 6 16.80 6.92 28.90
C SER A 6 15.27 7.01 28.83
N ILE A 7 14.66 7.50 29.90
CA ILE A 7 13.22 7.74 29.97
C ILE A 7 12.94 9.14 29.42
N ILE A 8 12.19 9.19 28.34
CA ILE A 8 11.78 10.41 27.64
C ILE A 8 10.31 10.64 27.94
N LEU A 9 10.04 11.74 28.65
CA LEU A 9 8.70 12.16 29.02
C LEU A 9 8.35 13.43 28.25
N LEU A 10 7.34 13.36 27.39
CA LEU A 10 6.82 14.52 26.67
C LEU A 10 5.67 15.14 27.49
N THR A 11 5.71 16.46 27.69
CA THR A 11 4.68 17.17 28.46
C THR A 11 4.28 18.48 27.78
N MET A 12 3.04 18.92 27.99
CA MET A 12 2.55 20.24 27.62
C MET A 12 1.40 20.61 28.55
N ASN A 13 1.60 21.61 29.39
CA ASN A 13 0.75 21.98 30.52
C ASN A 13 0.54 20.82 31.52
N GLU A 14 -0.38 21.03 32.46
CA GLU A 14 -0.84 20.04 33.44
C GLU A 14 0.26 19.52 34.37
N TYR A 15 0.99 20.44 35.01
CA TYR A 15 2.03 20.10 35.98
C TYR A 15 1.61 19.02 36.99
N ALA A 16 0.35 19.02 37.47
CA ALA A 16 -0.12 18.03 38.43
C ALA A 16 0.00 16.59 37.90
N ARG A 17 -0.36 16.34 36.63
CA ARG A 17 -0.24 15.02 35.98
C ARG A 17 1.22 14.66 35.74
N THR A 18 1.98 15.60 35.20
CA THR A 18 3.41 15.43 34.97
C THR A 18 4.15 15.09 36.26
N LYS A 19 3.80 15.75 37.37
CA LYS A 19 4.33 15.47 38.70
C LYS A 19 3.99 14.05 39.17
N GLU A 20 2.73 13.63 39.09
CA GLU A 20 2.31 12.27 39.45
C GLU A 20 3.07 11.21 38.65
N CYS A 21 3.26 11.43 37.34
CA CYS A 21 4.03 10.54 36.48
C CYS A 21 5.49 10.45 36.94
N ILE A 22 6.17 11.58 37.11
CA ILE A 22 7.57 11.65 37.56
C ILE A 22 7.75 11.01 38.95
N GLU A 23 6.86 11.29 39.90
CA GLU A 23 6.91 10.70 41.24
C GLU A 23 6.72 9.18 41.19
N SER A 24 5.84 8.68 40.33
CA SER A 24 5.66 7.24 40.13
C SER A 24 6.91 6.58 39.51
N ILE A 25 7.56 7.23 38.53
CA ILE A 25 8.81 6.75 37.92
C ILE A 25 9.91 6.69 38.99
N LYS A 26 10.07 7.76 39.78
CA LYS A 26 11.07 7.83 40.86
C LYS A 26 10.86 6.76 41.92
N LYS A 27 9.61 6.47 42.26
CA LYS A 27 9.25 5.53 43.33
C LYS A 27 9.35 4.06 42.91
N TYR A 28 9.01 3.73 41.66
CA TYR A 28 8.83 2.35 41.22
C TYR A 28 9.89 1.84 40.22
N THR A 29 10.92 2.64 39.94
CA THR A 29 12.05 2.26 39.08
C THR A 29 13.30 2.06 39.91
N ASN A 30 13.80 0.82 39.98
CA ASN A 30 15.02 0.49 40.74
C ASN A 30 16.27 0.44 39.84
N GLU A 31 16.06 0.34 38.53
CA GLU A 31 17.10 0.31 37.51
C GLU A 31 17.80 1.67 37.37
N GLN A 32 19.00 1.67 36.78
CA GLN A 32 19.63 2.93 36.38
C GLN A 32 18.89 3.55 35.20
N TYR A 33 18.43 4.78 35.39
CA TYR A 33 17.80 5.57 34.33
C TYR A 33 18.27 7.03 34.38
N GLU A 34 18.11 7.71 33.25
CA GLU A 34 18.07 9.18 33.20
C GLU A 34 16.66 9.61 32.77
N LEU A 35 16.21 10.76 33.26
CA LEU A 35 14.89 11.29 32.96
C LEU A 35 15.02 12.58 32.16
N ILE A 36 14.64 12.52 30.89
CA ILE A 36 14.67 13.62 29.94
C ILE A 36 13.22 14.08 29.74
N VAL A 37 12.90 15.29 30.17
CA VAL A 37 11.56 15.87 30.02
C VAL A 37 11.58 16.89 28.90
N ILE A 38 10.73 16.68 27.90
CA ILE A 38 10.53 17.62 26.79
C ILE A 38 9.23 18.37 27.04
N ASP A 39 9.34 19.65 27.38
CA ASP A 39 8.20 20.56 27.46
C ASP A 39 7.89 21.10 26.07
N ASN A 40 6.69 20.79 25.57
CA ASN A 40 6.27 21.06 24.20
C ASN A 40 5.53 22.41 24.06
N GLY A 41 5.97 23.43 24.80
CA GLY A 41 5.42 24.78 24.73
C GLY A 41 4.34 25.07 25.77
N SER A 42 4.51 24.59 27.01
CA SER A 42 3.59 24.88 28.11
C SER A 42 3.43 26.38 28.34
N LYS A 43 2.21 26.76 28.72
CA LYS A 43 1.82 28.14 29.06
C LYS A 43 1.40 28.32 30.52
N ASP A 44 1.30 27.23 31.27
CA ASP A 44 1.09 27.23 32.71
C ASP A 44 2.43 27.21 33.48
N ASP A 45 2.38 26.92 34.78
CA ASP A 45 3.56 26.92 35.65
C ASP A 45 4.44 25.66 35.54
N THR A 46 4.15 24.75 34.59
CA THR A 46 4.87 23.48 34.38
C THR A 46 6.37 23.67 34.25
N ILE A 47 6.83 24.58 33.37
CA ILE A 47 8.27 24.84 33.15
C ILE A 47 8.94 25.28 34.45
N THR A 48 8.39 26.30 35.12
CA THR A 48 8.99 26.89 36.33
C THR A 48 9.07 25.92 37.49
N LYS A 49 8.17 24.94 37.57
CA LYS A 49 8.17 23.92 38.61
C LYS A 49 9.09 22.76 38.28
N LEU A 50 9.17 22.33 37.01
CA LEU A 50 10.08 21.27 36.59
C LEU A 50 11.55 21.69 36.64
N GLN A 51 11.86 22.96 36.37
CA GLN A 51 13.23 23.52 36.50
C GLN A 51 13.82 23.38 37.91
N LYS A 52 12.98 23.20 38.94
CA LYS A 52 13.43 23.05 40.33
C LYS A 52 13.90 21.63 40.67
N ASP A 53 13.67 20.65 39.81
CA ASP A 53 14.05 19.26 40.04
C ASP A 53 15.41 18.95 39.38
N PRO A 54 16.50 18.85 40.15
CA PRO A 54 17.84 18.65 39.58
C PRO A 54 18.05 17.26 38.98
N ASN A 55 17.12 16.32 39.18
CA ASN A 55 17.20 14.96 38.65
C ASN A 55 16.56 14.84 37.26
N ILE A 56 16.10 15.96 36.69
CA ILE A 56 15.43 16.02 35.39
C ILE A 56 16.28 16.82 34.42
N GLN A 57 16.54 16.26 33.25
CA GLN A 57 17.03 17.03 32.12
C GLN A 57 15.84 17.62 31.37
N LEU A 58 15.55 18.90 31.62
CA LEU A 58 14.42 19.60 31.01
C LEU A 58 14.84 20.32 29.71
N VAL A 59 14.06 20.13 28.64
CA VAL A 59 14.15 20.91 27.39
C VAL A 59 12.83 21.62 27.17
N CYS A 60 12.87 22.93 26.95
CA CYS A 60 11.68 23.76 26.77
C CYS A 60 11.56 24.24 25.32
N ASN A 61 10.49 23.84 24.64
CA ASN A 61 10.16 24.34 23.31
C ASN A 61 9.35 25.63 23.40
N GLU A 62 9.52 26.54 22.45
CA GLU A 62 8.70 27.76 22.35
C GLU A 62 7.26 27.45 21.87
N LYS A 63 7.14 26.42 21.03
CA LYS A 63 5.90 25.97 20.37
C LYS A 63 5.78 24.46 20.40
N ASN A 64 4.56 23.96 20.27
CA ASN A 64 4.27 22.53 20.15
C ASN A 64 4.79 21.97 18.82
N THR A 65 5.72 21.02 18.88
CA THR A 65 6.34 20.34 17.73
C THR A 65 5.70 18.98 17.43
N GLY A 66 4.56 18.66 18.02
CA GLY A 66 3.93 17.35 17.93
C GLY A 66 4.63 16.27 18.77
N PHE A 67 4.01 15.08 18.83
CA PHE A 67 4.53 13.93 19.57
C PHE A 67 5.86 13.45 19.01
N ALA A 68 5.90 13.19 17.69
CA ALA A 68 7.11 12.76 16.98
C ALA A 68 8.28 13.73 17.18
N GLY A 69 8.05 15.04 16.99
CA GLY A 69 9.08 16.07 17.15
C GLY A 69 9.65 16.10 18.56
N GLY A 70 8.78 16.08 19.58
CA GLY A 70 9.19 16.10 20.98
C GLY A 70 9.94 14.82 21.39
N CYS A 71 9.42 13.64 21.05
CA CYS A 71 10.11 12.38 21.30
C CYS A 71 11.48 12.34 20.61
N ASN A 72 11.57 12.80 19.35
CA ASN A 72 12.83 12.85 18.60
C ASN A 72 13.90 13.73 19.26
N GLN A 73 13.51 14.85 19.88
CA GLN A 73 14.44 15.69 20.65
C GLN A 73 15.00 14.92 21.85
N GLY A 74 14.12 14.24 22.61
CA GLY A 74 14.53 13.41 23.73
C GLY A 74 15.45 12.26 23.32
N ILE A 75 15.13 11.56 22.22
CA ILE A 75 15.93 10.43 21.71
C ILE A 75 17.33 10.89 21.32
N LYS A 76 17.48 12.08 20.73
CA LYS A 76 18.80 12.62 20.37
C LYS A 76 19.67 12.95 21.58
N LEU A 77 19.05 13.25 22.73
CA LEU A 77 19.76 13.56 23.98
C LEU A 77 20.08 12.31 24.81
N ALA A 78 19.43 11.19 24.52
CA ALA A 78 19.53 9.94 25.26
C ALA A 78 20.94 9.31 25.22
N LYS A 79 21.49 9.06 26.41
CA LYS A 79 22.79 8.41 26.63
C LYS A 79 22.65 6.91 26.87
N GLY A 80 21.47 6.44 27.25
CA GLY A 80 21.14 5.04 27.47
C GLY A 80 21.14 4.21 26.20
N ASN A 81 21.36 2.89 26.36
CA ASN A 81 21.24 1.91 25.27
C ASN A 81 19.80 1.43 25.09
N GLU A 82 18.93 1.78 26.03
CA GLU A 82 17.51 1.53 26.04
C GLU A 82 16.78 2.87 26.04
N ILE A 83 15.82 3.04 25.15
CA ILE A 83 15.00 4.24 25.04
C ILE A 83 13.61 3.88 25.53
N LEU A 84 13.09 4.62 26.51
CA LEU A 84 11.72 4.46 26.97
C LEU A 84 10.96 5.76 26.74
N LEU A 85 9.89 5.69 25.95
CA LEU A 85 8.94 6.78 25.77
C LEU A 85 7.79 6.61 26.74
N ILE A 86 7.33 7.69 27.38
CA ILE A 86 6.16 7.67 28.26
C ILE A 86 5.40 9.01 28.21
N ASN A 87 4.08 8.93 28.21
CA ASN A 87 3.23 10.12 28.29
C ASN A 87 3.13 10.67 29.73
N ASN A 88 3.01 11.99 29.87
CA ASN A 88 2.93 12.66 31.16
C ASN A 88 1.67 12.34 32.00
N ASP A 89 0.64 11.74 31.39
CA ASP A 89 -0.60 11.32 32.04
C ASP A 89 -0.65 9.81 32.32
N THR A 90 0.53 9.22 32.53
CA THR A 90 0.72 7.81 32.89
C THR A 90 1.20 7.67 34.34
N ILE A 91 0.68 6.68 35.07
CA ILE A 91 1.22 6.25 36.37
C ILE A 91 1.78 4.83 36.25
N VAL A 92 3.06 4.67 36.62
CA VAL A 92 3.73 3.37 36.67
C VAL A 92 3.67 2.76 38.06
N SER A 93 3.94 1.47 38.17
CA SER A 93 3.87 0.73 39.44
C SER A 93 5.01 -0.28 39.56
N LEU A 94 5.05 -1.01 40.67
CA LEU A 94 6.12 -1.96 41.00
C LEU A 94 6.45 -2.90 39.81
N ASN A 95 7.75 -3.15 39.60
CA ASN A 95 8.34 -4.04 38.57
C ASN A 95 8.07 -3.66 37.10
N TRP A 96 7.49 -2.49 36.82
CA TRP A 96 7.09 -2.15 35.45
C TRP A 96 8.28 -2.18 34.47
N LEU A 97 9.36 -1.45 34.77
CA LEU A 97 10.54 -1.40 33.91
C LEU A 97 11.29 -2.74 33.90
N THR A 98 11.40 -3.38 35.06
CA THR A 98 12.04 -4.71 35.19
C THR A 98 11.41 -5.73 34.24
N ASN A 99 10.08 -5.79 34.21
CA ASN A 99 9.36 -6.74 33.37
C ASN A 99 9.46 -6.37 31.88
N LEU A 100 9.32 -5.09 31.52
CA LEU A 100 9.51 -4.62 30.14
C LEU A 100 10.91 -4.99 29.61
N ARG A 101 11.96 -4.79 30.40
CA ARG A 101 13.34 -5.15 30.03
C ARG A 101 13.51 -6.66 29.85
N LYS A 102 12.92 -7.48 30.72
CA LYS A 102 12.92 -8.94 30.56
C LYS A 102 12.33 -9.36 29.22
N VAL A 103 11.22 -8.76 28.81
CA VAL A 103 10.61 -9.04 27.50
C VAL A 103 11.54 -8.58 26.36
N LEU A 104 12.07 -7.36 26.44
CA LEU A 104 12.91 -6.76 25.38
C LEU A 104 14.16 -7.59 25.09
N TYR A 105 14.77 -8.17 26.13
CA TYR A 105 15.98 -8.99 26.01
C TYR A 105 15.71 -10.49 25.97
N SER A 106 14.46 -10.93 25.91
CA SER A 106 14.14 -12.36 25.82
C SER A 106 14.52 -12.98 24.46
N SER A 107 14.69 -12.17 23.42
CA SER A 107 15.18 -12.60 22.11
C SER A 107 15.87 -11.44 21.35
N PRO A 108 16.92 -11.69 20.54
CA PRO A 108 17.63 -10.64 19.82
C PRO A 108 16.76 -9.91 18.78
N ASP A 109 15.76 -10.58 18.19
CA ASP A 109 14.86 -9.98 17.20
C ASP A 109 13.80 -9.05 17.81
N ILE A 110 13.68 -8.96 19.14
CA ILE A 110 12.70 -8.07 19.77
C ILE A 110 13.23 -6.64 19.78
N GLY A 111 12.52 -5.73 19.13
CA GLY A 111 12.90 -4.34 18.97
C GLY A 111 12.17 -3.38 19.90
N ILE A 112 10.88 -3.62 20.15
CA ILE A 112 10.02 -2.73 20.94
C ILE A 112 9.07 -3.53 21.84
N VAL A 113 8.89 -3.06 23.07
CA VAL A 113 7.97 -3.65 24.06
C VAL A 113 7.07 -2.57 24.66
N GLY A 114 5.79 -2.87 24.83
CA GLY A 114 4.86 -2.02 25.58
C GLY A 114 4.07 -2.80 26.64
N PRO A 115 3.58 -2.14 27.70
CA PRO A 115 2.77 -2.77 28.75
C PRO A 115 1.29 -2.88 28.36
N MET A 116 0.51 -3.57 29.18
CA MET A 116 -0.95 -3.41 29.24
C MET A 116 -1.33 -2.11 29.96
N THR A 117 -2.51 -1.59 29.68
CA THR A 117 -3.09 -0.40 30.32
C THR A 117 -4.62 -0.44 30.31
N ASN A 118 -5.27 0.48 31.04
CA ASN A 118 -6.73 0.66 31.04
C ASN A 118 -7.22 1.39 29.78
N MET A 119 -6.33 2.07 29.04
CA MET A 119 -6.74 2.82 27.85
C MET A 119 -5.56 3.02 26.88
N ALA A 120 -5.55 2.33 25.74
CA ALA A 120 -4.62 2.54 24.63
C ALA A 120 -5.16 1.87 23.35
N LEU A 121 -4.31 1.19 22.59
CA LEU A 121 -4.71 0.34 21.47
C LEU A 121 -5.47 -0.92 21.97
N PRO A 122 -6.33 -1.52 21.14
CA PRO A 122 -7.21 -2.62 21.56
C PRO A 122 -6.52 -3.80 22.22
N ASP A 123 -5.31 -4.18 21.76
CA ASP A 123 -4.59 -5.33 22.30
C ASP A 123 -3.82 -5.04 23.59
N GLN A 124 -3.56 -3.76 23.87
CA GLN A 124 -2.91 -3.29 25.09
C GLN A 124 -3.93 -2.82 26.14
N THR A 125 -5.22 -2.82 25.81
CA THR A 125 -6.28 -2.32 26.70
C THR A 125 -6.94 -3.46 27.47
N MET A 126 -7.16 -3.25 28.77
CA MET A 126 -7.88 -4.16 29.66
C MET A 126 -8.92 -3.40 30.47
N GLU A 127 -10.09 -4.01 30.67
CA GLU A 127 -11.08 -3.50 31.62
C GLU A 127 -10.55 -3.64 33.05
N VAL A 128 -10.82 -2.63 33.88
CA VAL A 128 -10.31 -2.54 35.25
C VAL A 128 -11.41 -2.15 36.21
N GLU A 129 -11.32 -2.63 37.45
CA GLU A 129 -12.33 -2.42 38.49
C GLU A 129 -11.84 -1.46 39.61
N TYR A 130 -10.70 -0.79 39.41
CA TYR A 130 -10.21 0.23 40.35
C TYR A 130 -10.74 1.62 39.99
N SER A 131 -10.94 2.47 41.01
CA SER A 131 -11.50 3.83 40.85
C SER A 131 -10.52 4.94 41.23
N ASN A 132 -9.37 4.61 41.84
CA ASN A 132 -8.36 5.58 42.27
C ASN A 132 -6.93 5.00 42.21
N VAL A 133 -5.93 5.87 42.41
CA VAL A 133 -4.49 5.53 42.31
C VAL A 133 -4.06 4.48 43.35
N ALA A 134 -4.62 4.51 44.56
CA ALA A 134 -4.27 3.54 45.60
C ALA A 134 -4.75 2.13 45.24
N GLU A 135 -5.99 2.01 44.75
CA GLU A 135 -6.55 0.76 44.23
C GLU A 135 -5.80 0.28 42.99
N PHE A 136 -5.40 1.17 42.08
CA PHE A 136 -4.52 0.84 40.96
C PHE A 136 -3.20 0.21 41.44
N HIS A 137 -2.53 0.80 42.43
CA HIS A 137 -1.28 0.22 42.94
C HIS A 137 -1.51 -1.15 43.60
N ALA A 138 -2.63 -1.36 44.30
CA ALA A 138 -2.99 -2.67 44.86
C ALA A 138 -3.24 -3.72 43.77
N PHE A 139 -3.96 -3.35 42.70
CA PHE A 139 -4.16 -4.17 41.51
C PHE A 139 -2.82 -4.51 40.85
N ALA A 140 -2.01 -3.50 40.55
CA ALA A 140 -0.73 -3.64 39.85
C ALA A 140 0.29 -4.47 40.64
N LYS A 141 0.26 -4.45 41.98
CA LYS A 141 1.11 -5.33 42.82
C LYS A 141 0.87 -6.82 42.55
N ASN A 142 -0.36 -7.19 42.23
CA ASN A 142 -0.71 -8.56 41.87
C ASN A 142 -0.51 -8.84 40.39
N PHE A 143 -0.73 -7.84 39.54
CA PHE A 143 -0.61 -7.96 38.09
C PHE A 143 0.85 -8.04 37.61
N ASN A 144 1.72 -7.17 38.13
CA ASN A 144 3.10 -6.96 37.67
C ASN A 144 4.09 -8.03 38.19
N LYS A 145 3.65 -9.29 38.15
CA LYS A 145 4.45 -10.48 38.46
C LYS A 145 4.90 -11.12 37.16
N SER A 146 6.22 -11.12 36.94
CA SER A 146 6.81 -11.59 35.69
C SER A 146 6.33 -12.99 35.32
N ASN A 147 5.81 -13.14 34.10
CA ASN A 147 5.29 -14.38 33.57
C ASN A 147 5.36 -14.37 32.04
N SER A 148 6.32 -15.11 31.48
CA SER A 148 6.55 -15.16 30.04
C SER A 148 5.40 -15.73 29.24
N ALA A 149 4.53 -16.55 29.85
CA ALA A 149 3.32 -17.05 29.20
C ALA A 149 2.28 -15.96 28.89
N LYS A 150 2.43 -14.77 29.50
CA LYS A 150 1.56 -13.61 29.23
C LYS A 150 2.11 -12.68 28.15
N TRP A 151 3.34 -12.89 27.66
CA TRP A 151 3.93 -12.05 26.63
C TRP A 151 3.28 -12.35 25.28
N LYS A 152 2.87 -11.31 24.55
CA LYS A 152 2.13 -11.45 23.30
C LYS A 152 2.82 -10.71 22.18
N LYS A 153 3.11 -11.39 21.07
CA LYS A 153 3.59 -10.73 19.86
C LYS A 153 2.48 -9.85 19.27
N THR A 154 2.84 -8.65 18.81
CA THR A 154 1.94 -7.69 18.16
C THR A 154 2.61 -7.09 16.93
N VAL A 155 1.83 -6.43 16.07
CA VAL A 155 2.34 -5.62 14.96
C VAL A 155 2.42 -4.14 15.28
N ILE A 156 1.67 -3.66 16.28
CA ILE A 156 1.65 -2.26 16.70
C ILE A 156 1.69 -2.19 18.22
N LEU A 157 2.45 -1.22 18.72
CA LEU A 157 2.43 -0.77 20.10
C LEU A 157 2.06 0.72 20.15
N SER A 158 1.35 1.10 21.20
CA SER A 158 0.92 2.47 21.47
C SER A 158 2.05 3.32 22.03
N GLY A 159 2.13 4.57 21.58
CA GLY A 159 3.08 5.58 22.06
C GLY A 159 2.92 5.97 23.54
N VAL A 160 1.87 5.50 24.25
CA VAL A 160 1.66 5.78 25.69
C VAL A 160 2.86 5.35 26.53
N CYS A 161 3.41 4.17 26.26
CA CYS A 161 4.61 3.66 26.90
C CYS A 161 5.31 2.63 25.99
N MET A 162 6.51 2.93 25.50
CA MET A 162 7.29 2.04 24.64
C MET A 162 8.74 1.97 25.09
N LEU A 163 9.23 0.77 25.39
CA LEU A 163 10.64 0.49 25.64
C LEU A 163 11.25 -0.13 24.37
N MET A 164 12.34 0.44 23.87
CA MET A 164 13.02 0.00 22.65
C MET A 164 14.54 0.02 22.79
N LYS A 165 15.22 -0.80 21.99
CA LYS A 165 16.69 -0.78 21.92
C LYS A 165 17.15 0.43 21.10
N LYS A 166 18.22 1.12 21.52
CA LYS A 166 18.80 2.24 20.76
C LYS A 166 19.27 1.82 19.36
N GLU A 167 19.82 0.61 19.23
CA GLU A 167 20.24 0.04 17.93
C GLU A 167 19.10 -0.05 16.91
N LEU A 168 17.85 -0.26 17.38
CA LEU A 168 16.69 -0.30 16.49
C LEU A 168 16.49 1.08 15.86
N ILE A 169 16.51 2.14 16.66
CA ILE A 169 16.33 3.51 16.19
C ILE A 169 17.45 3.93 15.25
N GLU A 170 18.69 3.53 15.54
CA GLU A 170 19.83 3.77 14.64
C GLU A 170 19.63 3.07 13.28
N LYS A 171 18.95 1.92 13.25
CA LYS A 171 18.67 1.15 12.03
C LYS A 171 17.46 1.64 11.25
N ILE A 172 16.35 1.97 11.92
CA ILE A 172 15.07 2.33 11.26
C ILE A 172 14.83 3.83 11.16
N GLY A 173 15.68 4.63 11.81
CA GLY A 173 15.52 6.07 11.95
C GLY A 173 14.56 6.48 13.08
N LEU A 174 14.53 7.78 13.35
CA LEU A 174 13.67 8.43 14.35
C LEU A 174 12.16 8.33 14.00
N PHE A 175 11.28 8.90 14.82
CA PHE A 175 9.88 9.09 14.41
C PHE A 175 9.82 9.99 13.19
N ASP A 176 8.86 9.75 12.31
CA ASP A 176 8.60 10.62 11.19
C ASP A 176 7.86 11.87 11.68
N ASP A 177 8.53 13.02 11.65
CA ASP A 177 8.01 14.30 12.13
C ASP A 177 7.10 15.00 11.11
N LYS A 178 6.80 14.35 9.97
CA LYS A 178 5.78 14.78 9.02
C LYS A 178 4.36 14.42 9.47
N PHE A 179 4.22 13.51 10.43
CA PHE A 179 2.96 13.36 11.16
C PHE A 179 2.71 14.65 11.96
N LEU A 180 1.49 15.18 11.85
CA LEU A 180 1.02 16.35 12.59
C LEU A 180 0.97 16.07 14.11
N VAL A 181 0.28 16.91 14.90
CA VAL A 181 0.30 16.91 16.37
C VAL A 181 -0.43 15.68 16.99
N GLY A 182 0.11 14.47 16.78
CA GLY A 182 -0.32 13.18 17.36
C GLY A 182 -1.09 12.25 16.41
N ASN A 183 -1.17 10.98 16.79
CA ASN A 183 -1.80 9.84 16.09
C ASN A 183 -1.05 9.34 14.83
N TYR A 184 -0.88 8.02 14.77
CA TYR A 184 -0.27 7.22 13.70
C TYR A 184 1.26 7.27 13.60
N GLU A 185 1.95 8.16 14.30
CA GLU A 185 3.42 8.15 14.37
C GLU A 185 3.99 6.93 15.11
N ASP A 186 3.29 6.43 16.13
CA ASP A 186 3.60 5.19 16.85
C ASP A 186 3.29 3.94 16.00
N VAL A 187 2.22 4.00 15.20
CA VAL A 187 1.87 3.00 14.19
C VAL A 187 2.95 2.93 13.10
N ASP A 188 3.45 4.09 12.65
CA ASP A 188 4.53 4.19 11.66
C ASP A 188 5.84 3.58 12.16
N LEU A 189 6.26 3.95 13.38
CA LEU A 189 7.46 3.39 13.98
C LEU A 189 7.33 1.87 14.13
N SER A 190 6.18 1.41 14.64
CA SER A 190 5.90 -0.02 14.78
C SER A 190 5.97 -0.75 13.44
N TYR A 191 5.37 -0.17 12.40
CA TYR A 191 5.38 -0.73 11.06
C TYR A 191 6.81 -0.82 10.50
N ARG A 192 7.62 0.24 10.63
CA ARG A 192 9.04 0.24 10.21
C ARG A 192 9.88 -0.79 10.94
N ALA A 193 9.67 -0.96 12.25
CA ALA A 193 10.36 -1.98 13.03
C ALA A 193 10.04 -3.39 12.51
N ASN A 194 8.77 -3.68 12.20
CA ASN A 194 8.38 -4.96 11.57
C ASN A 194 9.03 -5.14 10.19
N GLN A 195 9.04 -4.10 9.33
CA GLN A 195 9.68 -4.17 8.01
C GLN A 195 11.19 -4.42 8.10
N ALA A 196 11.84 -3.94 9.16
CA ALA A 196 13.26 -4.16 9.42
C ALA A 196 13.57 -5.53 10.06
N GLY A 197 12.55 -6.39 10.23
CA GLY A 197 12.66 -7.75 10.74
C GLY A 197 12.58 -7.87 12.27
N TYR A 198 12.21 -6.81 12.99
CA TYR A 198 12.07 -6.85 14.45
C TYR A 198 10.67 -7.26 14.88
N SER A 199 10.60 -8.07 15.94
CA SER A 199 9.39 -8.40 16.65
C SER A 199 9.01 -7.30 17.65
N LEU A 200 7.71 -7.06 17.79
CA LEU A 200 7.13 -6.20 18.83
C LEU A 200 6.34 -7.06 19.81
N LEU A 201 6.49 -6.80 21.11
CA LEU A 201 5.80 -7.57 22.14
C LEU A 201 5.02 -6.69 23.12
N ILE A 202 3.86 -7.18 23.52
CA ILE A 202 3.12 -6.69 24.67
C ILE A 202 3.58 -7.50 25.89
N ALA A 203 4.11 -6.82 26.90
CA ALA A 203 4.41 -7.40 28.21
C ALA A 203 3.10 -7.58 28.98
N GLY A 204 2.36 -8.66 28.69
CA GLY A 204 1.05 -8.93 29.31
C GLY A 204 1.10 -9.25 30.81
N ASP A 205 2.29 -9.29 31.40
CA ASP A 205 2.59 -9.38 32.82
C ASP A 205 2.97 -8.01 33.44
N THR A 206 2.72 -6.93 32.72
CA THR A 206 3.01 -5.56 33.14
C THR A 206 1.82 -4.65 32.83
N PHE A 207 1.36 -3.93 33.83
CA PHE A 207 0.24 -3.00 33.74
C PHE A 207 0.63 -1.62 34.29
N ILE A 208 0.24 -0.59 33.54
CA ILE A 208 0.36 0.84 33.89
C ILE A 208 -1.02 1.50 33.83
N HIS A 209 -1.22 2.58 34.56
CA HIS A 209 -2.45 3.38 34.45
C HIS A 209 -2.23 4.54 33.49
N HIS A 210 -3.19 4.77 32.60
CA HIS A 210 -3.21 5.92 31.69
C HIS A 210 -4.53 6.67 31.90
N TYR A 211 -4.45 7.94 32.29
CA TYR A 211 -5.65 8.72 32.60
C TYR A 211 -6.52 8.97 31.36
N GLY A 212 -5.89 9.19 30.22
CA GLY A 212 -6.58 9.55 28.99
C GLY A 212 -7.16 10.95 28.98
N HIS A 213 -7.12 11.60 27.82
CA HIS A 213 -7.80 12.87 27.54
C HIS A 213 -7.36 14.10 28.37
N SER A 214 -6.09 14.16 28.82
CA SER A 214 -5.55 15.36 29.46
C SER A 214 -5.02 16.40 28.43
N SER A 215 -4.32 15.97 27.39
CA SER A 215 -3.56 16.86 26.50
C SER A 215 -4.28 17.31 25.22
N PHE A 216 -5.43 16.72 24.85
CA PHE A 216 -6.04 16.97 23.53
C PHE A 216 -7.34 17.81 23.56
N THR A 217 -8.26 17.54 24.49
CA THR A 217 -9.55 18.24 24.62
C THR A 217 -9.42 19.66 25.18
N LYS A 218 -8.36 19.96 25.94
CA LYS A 218 -8.14 21.28 26.56
C LYS A 218 -7.42 22.28 25.66
N ASN A 219 -6.85 21.85 24.53
CA ASN A 219 -6.00 22.69 23.66
C ASN A 219 -6.67 23.15 22.34
N ASN A 220 -8.00 22.99 22.20
CA ASN A 220 -8.76 23.45 21.02
C ASN A 220 -8.23 22.98 19.65
N LEU A 221 -7.58 21.81 19.58
CA LEU A 221 -7.11 21.24 18.31
C LEU A 221 -8.24 20.44 17.64
N ASP A 222 -8.43 20.60 16.32
CA ASP A 222 -9.31 19.73 15.53
C ASP A 222 -8.63 18.38 15.30
N ILE A 223 -8.67 17.55 16.34
CA ILE A 223 -8.07 16.21 16.39
C ILE A 223 -8.61 15.33 15.27
N SER A 224 -9.88 15.51 14.88
CA SER A 224 -10.50 14.71 13.82
C SER A 224 -9.84 14.99 12.47
N SER A 225 -9.57 16.27 12.17
CA SER A 225 -8.87 16.68 10.96
C SER A 225 -7.40 16.25 10.98
N ILE A 226 -6.70 16.47 12.10
CA ILE A 226 -5.28 16.08 12.27
C ILE A 226 -5.09 14.57 12.13
N SER A 227 -5.90 13.79 12.86
CA SER A 227 -5.87 12.33 12.79
C SER A 227 -6.22 11.84 11.38
N ASN A 228 -7.16 12.47 10.69
CA ASN A 228 -7.49 12.11 9.31
C ASN A 228 -6.36 12.43 8.33
N GLU A 229 -5.70 13.59 8.45
CA GLU A 229 -4.54 13.93 7.62
C GLU A 229 -3.35 13.01 7.90
N ASN A 230 -3.11 12.65 9.17
CA ASN A 230 -2.10 11.66 9.54
C ASN A 230 -2.44 10.26 9.04
N ARG A 231 -3.72 9.86 9.08
CA ARG A 231 -4.20 8.60 8.48
C ARG A 231 -3.97 8.59 6.97
N LYS A 232 -4.36 9.66 6.27
CA LYS A 232 -4.12 9.79 4.82
C LYS A 232 -2.63 9.79 4.54
N TYR A 233 -1.83 10.45 5.37
CA TYR A 233 -0.37 10.46 5.25
C TYR A 233 0.20 9.06 5.40
N PHE A 234 -0.19 8.30 6.44
CA PHE A 234 0.18 6.90 6.62
C PHE A 234 -0.19 6.05 5.40
N ILE A 235 -1.42 6.18 4.89
CA ILE A 235 -1.89 5.42 3.72
C ILE A 235 -1.10 5.81 2.47
N ARG A 236 -0.83 7.10 2.26
CA ARG A 236 0.01 7.56 1.14
C ARG A 236 1.44 7.04 1.26
N LYS A 237 1.98 6.99 2.48
CA LYS A 237 3.35 6.58 2.79
C LYS A 237 3.54 5.06 2.65
N TRP A 238 2.60 4.26 3.14
CA TRP A 238 2.79 2.80 3.23
C TRP A 238 1.90 1.99 2.28
N GLY A 239 0.85 2.60 1.73
CA GLY A 239 -0.17 1.89 0.96
C GLY A 239 -0.92 0.85 1.81
N VAL A 240 -0.89 0.98 3.14
CA VAL A 240 -1.60 0.11 4.08
C VAL A 240 -2.57 0.96 4.87
N ASN A 241 -3.80 0.48 5.04
CA ASN A 241 -4.75 1.12 5.94
C ASN A 241 -4.31 0.84 7.38
N PRO A 242 -3.91 1.85 8.18
CA PRO A 242 -3.40 1.62 9.53
C PRO A 242 -4.43 0.93 10.42
N GLU A 243 -5.72 1.09 10.14
CA GLU A 243 -6.80 0.41 10.86
C GLU A 243 -6.78 -1.12 10.66
N LYS A 244 -6.28 -1.62 9.53
CA LYS A 244 -6.12 -3.07 9.33
C LYS A 244 -5.01 -3.64 10.22
N LEU A 245 -4.01 -2.83 10.53
CA LEU A 245 -2.94 -3.18 11.45
C LEU A 245 -3.44 -3.08 12.91
N ILE A 246 -4.15 -2.00 13.24
CA ILE A 246 -4.70 -1.74 14.58
C ILE A 246 -5.79 -2.74 14.96
N TYR A 247 -6.66 -3.14 14.02
CA TYR A 247 -7.85 -3.96 14.29
C TYR A 247 -7.88 -5.35 13.64
N GLY A 248 -6.84 -5.73 12.87
CA GLY A 248 -6.54 -7.14 12.65
C GLY A 248 -6.93 -7.80 11.33
N MET A 249 -6.86 -7.11 10.19
CA MET A 249 -7.08 -7.75 8.86
C MET A 249 -5.79 -8.23 8.17
N ASP A 250 -4.64 -7.60 8.41
CA ASP A 250 -3.35 -7.94 7.74
C ASP A 250 -2.28 -8.44 8.72
N ARG A 251 -2.66 -8.69 9.99
CA ARG A 251 -1.73 -9.08 11.06
C ARG A 251 -1.03 -10.39 10.75
N GLU A 252 -1.74 -11.37 10.20
CA GLU A 252 -1.15 -12.66 9.86
C GLU A 252 -0.17 -12.57 8.68
N LEU A 253 -0.38 -11.70 7.70
CA LEU A 253 0.57 -11.48 6.59
C LEU A 253 1.91 -10.92 7.10
N ILE A 254 1.85 -9.95 8.03
CA ILE A 254 3.03 -9.33 8.63
C ILE A 254 3.68 -10.24 9.67
N MET A 255 2.89 -10.90 10.52
CA MET A 255 3.41 -11.85 11.53
C MET A 255 3.98 -13.12 10.89
N ASN A 256 3.39 -13.63 9.80
CA ASN A 256 3.93 -14.79 9.07
C ASN A 256 5.13 -14.44 8.19
N GLY A 257 5.31 -13.16 7.82
CA GLY A 257 6.57 -12.66 7.28
C GLY A 257 7.76 -12.81 8.25
N VAL A 258 7.50 -12.99 9.55
CA VAL A 258 8.52 -13.14 10.61
C VAL A 258 8.58 -14.58 11.17
N ASN A 259 7.80 -15.54 10.62
CA ASN A 259 7.91 -16.94 11.02
C ASN A 259 8.98 -17.67 10.18
N ASN A 260 9.98 -18.23 10.85
CA ASN A 260 11.07 -19.09 10.35
C ASN A 260 10.58 -20.44 9.73
N GLY A 261 9.53 -20.42 8.92
CA GLY A 261 9.21 -21.51 8.00
C GLY A 261 10.04 -21.35 6.73
N LYS A 262 10.57 -22.46 6.19
CA LYS A 262 11.32 -22.47 4.92
C LYS A 262 10.38 -21.99 3.79
N ARG A 263 10.62 -20.78 3.27
CA ARG A 263 9.88 -20.24 2.12
C ARG A 263 10.24 -21.02 0.86
N SER A 264 9.29 -21.19 -0.06
CA SER A 264 9.54 -21.74 -1.38
C SER A 264 10.56 -20.87 -2.12
N LYS A 265 11.50 -21.50 -2.81
CA LYS A 265 12.58 -20.85 -3.53
C LYS A 265 12.18 -20.56 -4.98
N LEU A 266 12.39 -19.31 -5.38
CA LEU A 266 12.07 -18.79 -6.71
C LEU A 266 13.34 -18.24 -7.36
N ILE A 267 13.72 -18.79 -8.51
CA ILE A 267 14.84 -18.25 -9.30
C ILE A 267 14.29 -17.42 -10.44
N LEU A 268 14.75 -16.17 -10.54
CA LEU A 268 14.43 -15.28 -11.65
C LEU A 268 15.63 -15.16 -12.57
N PHE A 269 15.39 -15.25 -13.87
CA PHE A 269 16.41 -15.09 -14.90
C PHE A 269 16.20 -13.77 -15.64
N SER A 270 17.19 -12.88 -15.58
CA SER A 270 17.28 -11.69 -16.43
C SER A 270 18.27 -11.94 -17.56
N HIS A 271 17.97 -11.45 -18.76
CA HIS A 271 18.88 -11.49 -19.90
C HIS A 271 19.70 -10.21 -20.07
N VAL A 272 19.47 -9.19 -19.24
CA VAL A 272 20.19 -7.90 -19.24
C VAL A 272 20.65 -7.58 -17.83
N CYS A 273 21.89 -7.10 -17.72
CA CYS A 273 22.46 -6.48 -16.52
C CYS A 273 23.66 -5.65 -17.00
N THR A 274 23.50 -4.32 -17.09
CA THR A 274 24.57 -3.43 -17.59
C THR A 274 25.35 -2.76 -16.46
N LYS A 275 26.57 -2.30 -16.74
CA LYS A 275 27.49 -1.74 -15.73
C LYS A 275 27.16 -0.30 -15.34
N ASP A 276 26.62 0.50 -16.26
CA ASP A 276 26.59 1.95 -16.12
C ASP A 276 25.20 2.47 -15.69
N TYR A 277 24.11 1.78 -16.05
CA TYR A 277 22.74 2.19 -15.72
C TYR A 277 21.76 1.02 -15.75
N ILE A 278 20.53 1.24 -15.27
CA ILE A 278 19.41 0.30 -15.44
C ILE A 278 18.29 0.94 -16.27
N THR A 279 17.76 0.15 -17.20
CA THR A 279 16.63 0.50 -18.05
C THR A 279 15.29 0.28 -17.33
N GLY A 280 14.17 0.61 -17.99
CA GLY A 280 12.83 0.43 -17.42
C GLY A 280 12.49 -1.01 -17.05
N SER A 281 12.94 -2.00 -17.81
CA SER A 281 12.71 -3.43 -17.51
C SER A 281 13.57 -3.93 -16.34
N GLU A 282 14.81 -3.47 -16.21
CA GLU A 282 15.68 -3.77 -15.07
C GLU A 282 15.16 -3.13 -13.78
N LYS A 283 14.71 -1.86 -13.83
CA LYS A 283 14.03 -1.19 -12.70
C LYS A 283 12.77 -1.93 -12.28
N TYR A 284 11.97 -2.35 -13.26
CA TYR A 284 10.77 -3.13 -12.98
C TYR A 284 11.13 -4.46 -12.32
N LEU A 285 12.10 -5.20 -12.85
CA LEU A 285 12.52 -6.48 -12.29
C LEU A 285 13.07 -6.31 -10.87
N LEU A 286 13.81 -5.23 -10.61
CA LEU A 286 14.28 -4.86 -9.27
C LEU A 286 13.12 -4.73 -8.29
N LEU A 287 12.11 -3.91 -8.61
CA LEU A 287 10.92 -3.76 -7.76
C LEU A 287 10.16 -5.08 -7.63
N PHE A 288 9.94 -5.77 -8.73
CA PHE A 288 9.17 -7.02 -8.79
C PHE A 288 9.78 -8.11 -7.90
N THR A 289 11.10 -8.33 -8.00
CA THR A 289 11.79 -9.27 -7.12
C THR A 289 11.82 -8.79 -5.67
N SER A 290 12.00 -7.48 -5.44
CA SER A 290 12.01 -6.90 -4.08
C SER A 290 10.67 -7.03 -3.35
N GLU A 291 9.56 -7.06 -4.08
CA GLU A 291 8.24 -7.33 -3.50
C GLU A 291 7.99 -8.83 -3.36
N LEU A 292 8.47 -9.66 -4.29
CA LEU A 292 8.35 -11.13 -4.21
C LEU A 292 9.17 -11.76 -3.08
N GLN A 293 10.31 -11.19 -2.69
CA GLN A 293 11.14 -11.73 -1.61
C GLN A 293 10.42 -11.77 -0.25
N LYS A 294 9.30 -11.03 -0.12
CA LYS A 294 8.42 -11.07 1.06
C LYS A 294 7.71 -12.43 1.19
N TYR A 295 7.53 -13.13 0.07
CA TYR A 295 6.77 -14.37 -0.05
C TYR A 295 7.67 -15.58 -0.38
N PHE A 296 8.74 -15.36 -1.16
CA PHE A 296 9.64 -16.43 -1.65
C PHE A 296 11.09 -16.19 -1.21
N ASP A 297 11.88 -17.26 -1.13
CA ASP A 297 13.34 -17.18 -1.12
C ASP A 297 13.81 -16.91 -2.56
N CYS A 298 14.01 -15.63 -2.90
CA CYS A 298 14.32 -15.21 -4.26
C CYS A 298 15.81 -15.29 -4.56
N HIS A 299 16.16 -15.76 -5.76
CA HIS A 299 17.53 -15.75 -6.29
C HIS A 299 17.53 -15.20 -7.71
N LEU A 300 18.40 -14.25 -8.02
CA LEU A 300 18.51 -13.68 -9.37
C LEU A 300 19.66 -14.31 -10.15
N VAL A 301 19.43 -14.63 -11.42
CA VAL A 301 20.46 -15.02 -12.39
C VAL A 301 20.55 -13.95 -13.47
N VAL A 302 21.77 -13.46 -13.72
CA VAL A 302 22.09 -12.42 -14.71
C VAL A 302 23.20 -12.88 -15.64
N PRO A 303 23.32 -12.37 -16.87
CA PRO A 303 24.37 -12.77 -17.79
C PRO A 303 25.75 -12.24 -17.39
N ASN A 304 25.81 -11.10 -16.69
CA ASN A 304 27.01 -10.39 -16.27
C ASN A 304 26.77 -9.64 -14.95
N GLU A 305 27.83 -9.27 -14.23
CA GLU A 305 27.73 -8.28 -13.15
C GLU A 305 27.40 -6.88 -13.69
N GLY A 306 26.63 -6.11 -12.92
CA GLY A 306 26.22 -4.76 -13.26
C GLY A 306 25.34 -4.13 -12.18
N VAL A 307 24.71 -3.00 -12.50
CA VAL A 307 23.94 -2.21 -11.53
C VAL A 307 22.79 -3.03 -10.94
N LEU A 308 22.06 -3.81 -11.76
CA LEU A 308 20.96 -4.65 -11.28
C LEU A 308 21.44 -5.71 -10.27
N SER A 309 22.57 -6.37 -10.52
CA SER A 309 23.09 -7.39 -9.59
C SER A 309 23.56 -6.79 -8.27
N GLU A 310 24.21 -5.62 -8.31
CA GLU A 310 24.62 -4.90 -7.09
C GLU A 310 23.42 -4.46 -6.26
N GLU A 311 22.41 -3.89 -6.90
CA GLU A 311 21.19 -3.42 -6.23
C GLU A 311 20.38 -4.56 -5.60
N MET A 312 20.37 -5.75 -6.21
CA MET A 312 19.76 -6.94 -5.62
C MET A 312 20.55 -7.47 -4.43
N LYS A 313 21.88 -7.52 -4.51
CA LYS A 313 22.76 -7.93 -3.41
C LYS A 313 22.58 -7.02 -2.19
N LYS A 314 22.49 -5.70 -2.39
CA LYS A 314 22.22 -4.71 -1.31
C LYS A 314 20.89 -4.97 -0.59
N ARG A 315 19.91 -5.53 -1.29
CA ARG A 315 18.58 -5.89 -0.74
C ARG A 315 18.55 -7.29 -0.14
N GLY A 316 19.70 -7.99 -0.06
CA GLY A 316 19.80 -9.33 0.52
C GLY A 316 19.40 -10.47 -0.43
N ILE A 317 19.19 -10.19 -1.72
CA ILE A 317 18.82 -11.20 -2.73
C ILE A 317 20.10 -11.81 -3.31
N PRO A 318 20.33 -13.12 -3.20
CA PRO A 318 21.47 -13.79 -3.83
C PRO A 318 21.46 -13.65 -5.35
N VAL A 319 22.65 -13.47 -5.94
CA VAL A 319 22.83 -13.34 -7.38
C VAL A 319 23.83 -14.36 -7.90
N THR A 320 23.54 -14.96 -9.06
CA THR A 320 24.48 -15.77 -9.84
C THR A 320 24.68 -15.18 -11.22
N VAL A 321 25.93 -15.07 -11.63
CA VAL A 321 26.28 -14.68 -12.99
C VAL A 321 26.41 -15.94 -13.84
N GLN A 322 25.55 -16.07 -14.85
CA GLN A 322 25.57 -17.18 -15.79
C GLN A 322 25.12 -16.68 -17.16
N PHE A 323 26.04 -16.68 -18.13
CA PHE A 323 25.72 -16.33 -19.50
C PHE A 323 24.96 -17.44 -20.22
N TYR A 324 24.02 -17.04 -21.07
CA TYR A 324 23.33 -17.86 -22.07
C TYR A 324 22.73 -16.93 -23.16
N PRO A 325 22.57 -17.39 -24.41
CA PRO A 325 22.08 -16.54 -25.50
C PRO A 325 20.56 -16.32 -25.47
N CYS A 326 20.11 -15.18 -26.00
CA CYS A 326 18.69 -14.86 -26.20
C CYS A 326 18.20 -15.32 -27.58
N LEU A 327 16.89 -15.60 -27.71
CA LEU A 327 16.22 -15.86 -28.97
C LEU A 327 15.43 -14.63 -29.43
N TRP A 328 16.10 -13.67 -30.06
CA TRP A 328 15.49 -12.38 -30.46
C TRP A 328 14.33 -12.52 -31.44
N SER A 329 14.35 -13.55 -32.29
CA SER A 329 13.26 -13.90 -33.19
C SER A 329 11.97 -14.27 -32.46
N MET A 330 11.98 -14.49 -31.14
CA MET A 330 10.73 -14.62 -30.36
C MET A 330 9.89 -13.35 -30.41
N TRP A 331 10.51 -12.17 -30.32
CA TRP A 331 9.83 -10.87 -30.31
C TRP A 331 9.37 -10.43 -31.71
N GLN A 332 10.18 -10.72 -32.72
CA GLN A 332 9.90 -10.47 -34.14
C GLN A 332 10.04 -11.76 -34.94
N PRO A 333 9.03 -12.64 -34.92
CA PRO A 333 9.13 -13.97 -35.52
C PRO A 333 9.26 -13.90 -37.03
N HIS A 334 10.14 -14.73 -37.58
CA HIS A 334 10.39 -14.88 -39.02
C HIS A 334 10.62 -16.36 -39.35
N GLY A 335 10.69 -16.69 -40.64
CA GLY A 335 10.76 -18.08 -41.11
C GLY A 335 11.93 -18.95 -40.63
N LYS A 336 12.90 -18.38 -39.90
CA LYS A 336 14.04 -19.11 -39.31
C LYS A 336 13.92 -19.34 -37.80
N LEU A 337 12.88 -18.84 -37.14
CA LEU A 337 12.70 -18.92 -35.68
C LEU A 337 12.83 -20.36 -35.16
N MET A 338 12.20 -21.34 -35.80
CA MET A 338 12.27 -22.74 -35.34
C MET A 338 13.65 -23.38 -35.55
N GLU A 339 14.43 -22.92 -36.53
CA GLU A 339 15.81 -23.37 -36.73
C GLU A 339 16.71 -22.81 -35.63
N GLU A 340 16.58 -21.51 -35.34
CA GLU A 340 17.29 -20.84 -34.26
C GLU A 340 16.94 -21.43 -32.89
N TYR A 341 15.67 -21.72 -32.64
CA TYR A 341 15.19 -22.39 -31.43
C TYR A 341 15.88 -23.75 -31.21
N LYS A 342 16.02 -24.58 -32.26
CA LYS A 342 16.73 -25.88 -32.18
C LYS A 342 18.22 -25.72 -31.83
N ARG A 343 18.87 -24.67 -32.35
CA ARG A 343 20.30 -24.39 -32.07
C ARG A 343 20.57 -24.03 -30.60
N LEU A 344 19.54 -23.70 -29.82
CA LEU A 344 19.67 -23.40 -28.39
C LEU A 344 19.91 -24.65 -27.52
N GLU A 345 19.70 -25.86 -28.05
CA GLU A 345 19.78 -27.11 -27.27
C GLU A 345 21.10 -27.26 -26.50
N GLN A 346 22.22 -26.87 -27.10
CA GLN A 346 23.55 -26.93 -26.49
C GLN A 346 23.68 -26.08 -25.20
N TYR A 347 22.87 -25.04 -25.04
CA TYR A 347 22.90 -24.14 -23.88
C TYR A 347 21.93 -24.56 -22.76
N ILE A 348 21.05 -25.53 -23.01
CA ILE A 348 20.04 -25.95 -22.03
C ILE A 348 20.67 -26.71 -20.86
N SER A 349 21.61 -27.62 -21.14
CA SER A 349 22.20 -28.49 -20.10
C SER A 349 22.94 -27.71 -19.00
N PRO A 350 23.78 -26.71 -19.29
CA PRO A 350 24.40 -25.87 -18.25
C PRO A 350 23.37 -25.17 -17.35
N ILE A 351 22.30 -24.63 -17.92
CA ILE A 351 21.25 -23.93 -17.17
C ILE A 351 20.41 -24.91 -16.35
N ALA A 352 20.12 -26.10 -16.87
CA ALA A 352 19.43 -27.15 -16.12
C ALA A 352 20.24 -27.59 -14.88
N LYS A 353 21.56 -27.80 -15.03
CA LYS A 353 22.45 -28.10 -13.90
C LYS A 353 22.49 -26.98 -12.85
N LEU A 354 22.45 -25.72 -13.29
CA LEU A 354 22.34 -24.57 -12.38
C LEU A 354 21.03 -24.60 -11.60
N ILE A 355 19.90 -24.84 -12.27
CA ILE A 355 18.57 -24.96 -11.65
C ILE A 355 18.55 -26.13 -10.66
N GLU A 356 19.10 -27.29 -11.02
CA GLU A 356 19.20 -28.46 -10.12
C GLU A 356 20.03 -28.14 -8.87
N ARG A 357 21.18 -27.48 -9.03
CA ARG A 357 22.05 -27.08 -7.91
C ARG A 357 21.38 -26.09 -6.97
N LEU A 358 20.65 -25.12 -7.52
CA LEU A 358 19.94 -24.13 -6.72
C LEU A 358 18.62 -24.69 -6.14
N ASN A 359 18.11 -25.79 -6.71
CA ASN A 359 16.93 -26.55 -6.34
C ASN A 359 15.70 -25.68 -6.00
N PRO A 360 15.17 -24.90 -6.95
CA PRO A 360 13.97 -24.10 -6.71
C PRO A 360 12.70 -24.94 -6.82
N GLU A 361 11.60 -24.40 -6.28
CA GLU A 361 10.24 -24.82 -6.60
C GLU A 361 9.76 -24.15 -7.88
N PHE A 362 10.20 -22.92 -8.14
CA PHE A 362 9.77 -22.09 -9.27
C PHE A 362 10.95 -21.46 -10.02
N VAL A 363 10.84 -21.42 -11.35
CA VAL A 363 11.75 -20.67 -12.22
C VAL A 363 10.95 -19.66 -13.02
N MET A 364 11.41 -18.41 -13.03
CA MET A 364 10.80 -17.33 -13.80
C MET A 364 11.77 -16.78 -14.85
N SER A 365 11.32 -16.77 -16.11
CA SER A 365 12.05 -16.13 -17.20
C SER A 365 11.56 -14.71 -17.42
N SER A 366 12.46 -13.73 -17.44
CA SER A 366 12.13 -12.32 -17.72
C SER A 366 12.48 -11.96 -19.17
N SER A 367 11.53 -11.37 -19.88
CA SER A 367 11.50 -11.04 -21.33
C SER A 367 11.11 -12.20 -22.25
N ILE A 368 10.40 -11.88 -23.33
CA ILE A 368 9.95 -12.86 -24.34
C ILE A 368 11.10 -13.61 -25.03
N VAL A 369 12.30 -13.01 -25.09
CA VAL A 369 13.47 -13.61 -25.77
C VAL A 369 14.25 -14.57 -24.88
N ASN A 370 13.90 -14.64 -23.58
CA ASN A 370 14.61 -15.39 -22.56
C ASN A 370 14.09 -16.84 -22.47
N VAL A 371 14.29 -17.61 -23.54
CA VAL A 371 13.66 -18.93 -23.74
C VAL A 371 14.37 -20.05 -22.98
N ILE A 372 15.71 -20.01 -22.88
CA ILE A 372 16.51 -21.11 -22.34
C ILE A 372 16.13 -21.47 -20.89
N PRO A 373 15.97 -20.52 -19.95
CA PRO A 373 15.64 -20.88 -18.58
C PRO A 373 14.28 -21.55 -18.43
N ALA A 374 13.28 -21.15 -19.22
CA ALA A 374 11.96 -21.79 -19.24
C ALA A 374 12.07 -23.27 -19.70
N ILE A 375 12.80 -23.54 -20.79
CA ILE A 375 13.00 -24.92 -21.27
C ILE A 375 13.80 -25.74 -20.24
N ALA A 376 14.88 -25.17 -19.71
CA ALA A 376 15.73 -25.85 -18.73
C ALA A 376 14.96 -26.21 -17.45
N ALA A 377 14.11 -25.31 -16.97
CA ALA A 377 13.24 -25.53 -15.83
C ALA A 377 12.23 -26.66 -16.07
N LYS A 378 11.57 -26.70 -17.24
CA LYS A 378 10.68 -27.81 -17.61
C LYS A 378 11.40 -29.15 -17.65
N LYS A 379 12.61 -29.20 -18.25
CA LYS A 379 13.42 -30.42 -18.26
C LYS A 379 13.82 -30.87 -16.85
N ALA A 380 14.04 -29.93 -15.93
CA ALA A 380 14.33 -30.20 -14.53
C ALA A 380 13.08 -30.48 -13.67
N GLY A 381 11.89 -30.61 -14.28
CA GLY A 381 10.63 -30.88 -13.59
C GLY A 381 10.15 -29.74 -12.67
N LYS A 382 10.61 -28.50 -12.92
CA LYS A 382 10.25 -27.32 -12.11
C LYS A 382 9.07 -26.57 -12.72
N LYS A 383 8.29 -25.90 -11.87
CA LYS A 383 7.22 -25.00 -12.32
C LYS A 383 7.80 -23.74 -12.92
N THR A 384 7.16 -23.26 -13.98
CA THR A 384 7.68 -22.21 -14.85
C THR A 384 6.72 -21.04 -14.95
N ALA A 385 7.25 -19.84 -14.71
CA ALA A 385 6.57 -18.59 -14.99
C ALA A 385 7.35 -17.79 -16.04
N TRP A 386 6.64 -17.00 -16.85
CA TRP A 386 7.27 -16.15 -17.85
C TRP A 386 6.74 -14.73 -17.74
N LEU A 387 7.62 -13.80 -17.38
CA LEU A 387 7.35 -12.37 -17.26
C LEU A 387 7.75 -11.68 -18.56
N ILE A 388 6.77 -11.26 -19.34
CA ILE A 388 6.97 -10.62 -20.65
C ILE A 388 6.81 -9.10 -20.53
N HIS A 389 7.78 -8.38 -21.10
CA HIS A 389 7.83 -6.92 -21.11
C HIS A 389 7.45 -6.34 -22.47
N GLU A 390 7.61 -7.12 -23.53
CA GLU A 390 7.54 -6.66 -24.91
C GLU A 390 6.23 -7.09 -25.60
N VAL A 391 5.69 -6.22 -26.46
CA VAL A 391 4.59 -6.60 -27.34
C VAL A 391 5.13 -7.44 -28.49
N LEU A 392 4.65 -8.68 -28.61
CA LEU A 392 4.99 -9.59 -29.71
C LEU A 392 4.53 -9.02 -31.04
N THR A 393 5.43 -8.96 -32.03
CA THR A 393 5.09 -8.48 -33.37
C THR A 393 4.20 -9.49 -34.08
N LYS A 394 2.99 -9.08 -34.44
CA LYS A 394 2.03 -9.92 -35.18
C LYS A 394 2.40 -10.01 -36.66
N ASN A 395 2.72 -11.22 -37.11
CA ASN A 395 2.93 -11.59 -38.51
C ASN A 395 2.62 -13.09 -38.75
N ASN A 396 2.92 -13.59 -39.95
CA ASN A 396 2.65 -14.99 -40.35
C ASN A 396 3.37 -16.06 -39.49
N PHE A 397 4.38 -15.68 -38.73
CA PHE A 397 5.19 -16.58 -37.90
C PHE A 397 4.85 -16.50 -36.40
N THR A 398 3.91 -15.62 -36.00
CA THR A 398 3.48 -15.42 -34.59
C THR A 398 3.16 -16.73 -33.87
N LYS A 399 2.48 -17.66 -34.55
CA LYS A 399 2.10 -18.96 -33.98
C LYS A 399 3.29 -19.76 -33.46
N GLN A 400 4.47 -19.62 -34.06
CA GLN A 400 5.68 -20.32 -33.62
C GLN A 400 6.12 -19.84 -32.23
N SER A 401 6.16 -18.51 -32.00
CA SER A 401 6.46 -17.95 -30.67
C SER A 401 5.42 -18.39 -29.63
N LEU A 402 4.13 -18.38 -29.99
CA LEU A 402 3.05 -18.82 -29.11
C LEU A 402 3.19 -20.31 -28.72
N THR A 403 3.54 -21.17 -29.68
CA THR A 403 3.80 -22.61 -29.42
C THR A 403 4.97 -22.81 -28.47
N ILE A 404 6.08 -22.08 -28.65
CA ILE A 404 7.24 -22.17 -27.76
C ILE A 404 6.84 -21.79 -26.32
N ILE A 405 6.14 -20.67 -26.13
CA ILE A 405 5.70 -20.23 -24.80
C ILE A 405 4.73 -21.23 -24.18
N ASN A 406 3.73 -21.69 -24.92
CA ASN A 406 2.72 -22.62 -24.42
C ASN A 406 3.35 -23.95 -23.94
N ASN A 407 4.41 -24.41 -24.59
CA ASN A 407 5.06 -25.67 -24.24
C ASN A 407 5.94 -25.58 -22.99
N HIS A 408 6.41 -24.37 -22.63
CA HIS A 408 7.43 -24.17 -21.60
C HIS A 408 7.00 -23.27 -20.44
N THR A 409 5.71 -23.00 -20.30
CA THR A 409 5.18 -22.07 -19.28
C THR A 409 3.97 -22.65 -18.58
N ASP A 410 3.92 -22.54 -17.24
CA ASP A 410 2.73 -22.82 -16.44
C ASP A 410 1.92 -21.55 -16.14
N LEU A 411 2.62 -20.41 -16.05
CA LEU A 411 2.07 -19.12 -15.69
C LEU A 411 2.66 -18.00 -16.55
N LEU A 412 1.81 -17.24 -17.24
CA LEU A 412 2.24 -16.08 -18.02
C LEU A 412 1.93 -14.78 -17.28
N ILE A 413 2.90 -13.87 -17.23
CA ILE A 413 2.75 -12.55 -16.62
C ILE A 413 3.14 -11.51 -17.66
N GLY A 414 2.25 -10.58 -17.98
CA GLY A 414 2.53 -9.47 -18.89
C GLY A 414 2.54 -8.16 -18.14
N VAL A 415 3.44 -7.24 -18.52
CA VAL A 415 3.48 -5.89 -17.92
C VAL A 415 2.29 -5.00 -18.30
N SER A 416 1.43 -5.45 -19.22
CA SER A 416 0.22 -4.77 -19.66
C SER A 416 -0.75 -5.74 -20.35
N ASN A 417 -2.01 -5.34 -20.55
CA ASN A 417 -2.91 -6.12 -21.41
C ASN A 417 -2.47 -6.07 -22.87
N ALA A 418 -1.86 -4.98 -23.32
CA ALA A 418 -1.29 -4.91 -24.67
C ALA A 418 -0.23 -6.00 -24.92
N VAL A 419 0.61 -6.29 -23.93
CA VAL A 419 1.59 -7.39 -23.99
C VAL A 419 0.90 -8.76 -24.02
N LEU A 420 -0.18 -8.95 -23.26
CA LEU A 420 -0.88 -10.23 -23.19
C LEU A 420 -1.83 -10.49 -24.37
N GLU A 421 -2.14 -9.47 -25.17
CA GLU A 421 -3.15 -9.56 -26.22
C GLU A 421 -2.86 -10.67 -27.25
N PRO A 422 -1.63 -10.84 -27.77
CA PRO A 422 -1.30 -11.92 -28.70
C PRO A 422 -1.47 -13.32 -28.10
N PHE A 423 -1.44 -13.44 -26.77
CA PHE A 423 -1.50 -14.71 -26.05
C PHE A 423 -2.93 -15.14 -25.73
N LYS A 424 -3.95 -14.30 -25.98
CA LYS A 424 -5.37 -14.63 -25.70
C LYS A 424 -5.82 -15.94 -26.32
N GLU A 425 -5.23 -16.33 -27.46
CA GLU A 425 -5.49 -17.62 -28.14
C GLU A 425 -5.07 -18.85 -27.31
N LEU A 426 -4.15 -18.70 -26.35
CA LEU A 426 -3.66 -19.78 -25.49
C LEU A 426 -4.61 -20.00 -24.29
N VAL A 427 -5.84 -20.46 -24.53
CA VAL A 427 -6.93 -20.50 -23.53
C VAL A 427 -6.56 -21.24 -22.24
N SER A 428 -5.77 -22.32 -22.32
CA SER A 428 -5.38 -23.15 -21.17
C SER A 428 -4.29 -22.54 -20.28
N LEU A 429 -3.57 -21.53 -20.77
CA LEU A 429 -2.47 -20.92 -20.03
C LEU A 429 -3.01 -19.82 -19.12
N ASN A 430 -2.71 -19.88 -17.82
CA ASN A 430 -3.07 -18.82 -16.87
C ASN A 430 -2.25 -17.56 -17.15
N LYS A 431 -2.92 -16.40 -17.17
CA LYS A 431 -2.32 -15.11 -17.52
C LYS A 431 -2.66 -14.05 -16.49
N TYR A 432 -1.66 -13.28 -16.08
CA TYR A 432 -1.81 -12.18 -15.12
C TYR A 432 -1.17 -10.91 -15.65
N VAL A 433 -1.83 -9.78 -15.41
CA VAL A 433 -1.27 -8.46 -15.71
C VAL A 433 -0.58 -7.92 -14.47
N MET A 434 0.66 -7.48 -14.64
CA MET A 434 1.43 -6.84 -13.60
C MET A 434 1.98 -5.51 -14.11
N TYR A 435 1.18 -4.45 -14.00
CA TYR A 435 1.64 -3.13 -14.41
C TYR A 435 2.87 -2.70 -13.59
N PRO A 436 3.86 -2.06 -14.23
CA PRO A 436 4.89 -1.33 -13.51
C PRO A 436 4.33 -0.32 -12.52
N SER A 437 5.03 -0.13 -11.40
CA SER A 437 4.64 0.83 -10.37
C SER A 437 5.37 2.14 -10.47
N LEU A 438 4.72 3.21 -10.01
CA LEU A 438 5.35 4.50 -9.75
C LEU A 438 6.25 4.44 -8.50
N ASP A 439 7.38 5.13 -8.57
CA ASP A 439 8.29 5.31 -7.43
C ASP A 439 7.70 6.29 -6.42
N GLU A 440 7.92 6.07 -5.12
CA GLU A 440 7.35 6.88 -4.04
C GLU A 440 8.04 8.25 -3.90
N ASP A 441 9.26 8.39 -4.45
CA ASP A 441 10.13 9.58 -4.37
C ASP A 441 9.72 10.74 -5.30
N ILE A 442 8.67 10.59 -6.12
CA ILE A 442 8.11 11.65 -6.98
C ILE A 442 7.56 12.85 -6.15
N ASN A 443 7.52 12.72 -4.83
CA ASN A 443 7.04 13.76 -3.90
C ASN A 443 8.06 14.87 -3.60
N ASN A 444 9.33 14.77 -4.02
CA ASN A 444 10.30 15.85 -3.87
C ASN A 444 10.13 16.87 -5.01
N ILE A 445 9.14 17.76 -4.85
CA ILE A 445 8.74 18.73 -5.86
C ILE A 445 9.57 20.01 -5.70
N MET A 446 10.52 20.24 -6.60
CA MET A 446 11.07 21.58 -6.81
C MET A 446 10.05 22.43 -7.56
N ASN A 447 10.10 23.75 -7.39
CA ASN A 447 9.24 24.66 -8.12
C ASN A 447 9.57 24.59 -9.63
N MET A 448 8.54 24.51 -10.50
CA MET A 448 8.68 24.51 -11.97
C MET A 448 9.66 25.58 -12.48
N GLN A 449 9.64 26.77 -11.89
CA GLN A 449 10.54 27.87 -12.26
C GLN A 449 12.01 27.53 -12.01
N GLU A 450 12.28 26.88 -10.89
CA GLU A 450 13.62 26.45 -10.52
C GLU A 450 14.12 25.34 -11.45
N SER A 451 13.28 24.36 -11.75
CA SER A 451 13.61 23.30 -12.71
C SER A 451 13.92 23.89 -14.10
N ARG A 452 13.14 24.87 -14.57
CA ARG A 452 13.40 25.56 -15.85
C ARG A 452 14.71 26.33 -15.85
N ARG A 453 15.04 27.00 -14.74
CA ARG A 453 16.32 27.72 -14.58
C ARG A 453 17.50 26.76 -14.67
N GLU A 454 17.43 25.63 -13.96
CA GLU A 454 18.50 24.63 -13.97
C GLU A 454 18.65 23.90 -15.31
N LEU A 455 17.56 23.71 -16.04
CA LEU A 455 17.57 23.14 -17.39
C LEU A 455 17.99 24.15 -18.47
N GLY A 456 18.24 25.42 -18.11
CA GLY A 456 18.64 26.46 -19.05
C GLY A 456 17.51 26.92 -20.00
N LEU A 457 16.25 26.73 -19.63
CA LEU A 457 15.09 26.95 -20.52
C LEU A 457 14.64 28.42 -20.67
N GLY A 458 15.24 29.37 -19.95
CA GLY A 458 14.93 30.81 -20.09
C GLY A 458 13.46 31.21 -19.79
N ALA A 459 13.20 32.52 -19.79
CA ALA A 459 11.98 33.26 -19.38
C ALA A 459 10.67 32.49 -18.98
N VAL A 460 10.10 32.93 -17.85
CA VAL A 460 8.89 32.43 -17.15
C VAL A 460 7.60 32.38 -17.98
N ASN A 461 7.55 33.06 -19.14
CA ASN A 461 6.29 33.32 -19.84
C ASN A 461 5.95 32.33 -20.97
N LYS A 462 6.89 31.50 -21.45
CA LYS A 462 6.61 30.54 -22.52
C LYS A 462 6.19 29.17 -21.96
N GLN A 463 5.29 28.51 -22.70
CA GLN A 463 4.92 27.12 -22.43
C GLN A 463 5.99 26.19 -23.01
N ILE A 464 6.27 25.07 -22.33
CA ILE A 464 7.29 24.09 -22.76
C ILE A 464 6.63 22.75 -23.09
N VAL A 465 6.78 22.31 -24.34
CA VAL A 465 6.34 20.98 -24.80
C VAL A 465 7.55 20.06 -24.89
N GLY A 466 7.50 18.94 -24.17
CA GLY A 466 8.65 18.04 -24.01
C GLY A 466 8.53 16.73 -24.77
N TYR A 467 9.66 16.26 -25.29
CA TYR A 467 9.93 14.90 -25.70
C TYR A 467 11.01 14.31 -24.79
N VAL A 468 10.74 13.14 -24.20
CA VAL A 468 11.67 12.46 -23.29
C VAL A 468 11.83 11.02 -23.73
N SER A 469 13.06 10.57 -23.93
CA SER A 469 13.41 9.18 -24.24
C SER A 469 14.77 8.84 -23.65
N ALA A 470 14.97 7.61 -23.18
CA ALA A 470 16.30 7.15 -22.75
C ALA A 470 17.28 7.16 -23.93
N ASP A 471 16.87 6.54 -25.03
CA ASP A 471 17.62 6.45 -26.28
C ASP A 471 16.87 7.12 -27.42
N ILE A 472 17.57 7.91 -28.23
CA ILE A 472 17.04 8.49 -29.45
C ILE A 472 17.27 7.52 -30.60
N ILE A 473 16.20 6.84 -30.98
CA ILE A 473 16.12 5.90 -32.10
C ILE A 473 14.82 6.11 -32.88
N ALA A 474 14.79 5.71 -34.15
CA ALA A 474 13.67 5.96 -35.05
C ALA A 474 12.30 5.54 -34.49
N HIS A 475 12.25 4.38 -33.83
CA HIS A 475 11.03 3.83 -33.27
C HIS A 475 10.41 4.66 -32.14
N LYS A 476 11.19 5.51 -31.47
CA LYS A 476 10.71 6.39 -30.39
C LYS A 476 10.11 7.71 -30.91
N GLY A 477 10.10 7.92 -32.23
CA GLY A 477 9.28 8.94 -32.88
C GLY A 477 9.74 10.40 -32.76
N LEU A 478 11.04 10.64 -32.58
CA LEU A 478 11.59 12.00 -32.50
C LEU A 478 11.26 12.84 -33.75
N GLU A 479 11.34 12.24 -34.94
CA GLU A 479 10.98 12.90 -36.19
C GLU A 479 9.52 13.37 -36.20
N GLN A 480 8.59 12.54 -35.71
CA GLN A 480 7.17 12.85 -35.60
C GLN A 480 6.91 13.97 -34.59
N PHE A 481 7.63 13.96 -33.47
CA PHE A 481 7.62 15.07 -32.51
C PHE A 481 8.05 16.38 -33.17
N ILE A 482 9.18 16.39 -33.88
CA ILE A 482 9.71 17.58 -34.55
C ILE A 482 8.76 18.10 -35.63
N LYS A 483 8.23 17.22 -36.48
CA LYS A 483 7.26 17.61 -37.51
C LYS A 483 6.00 18.23 -36.89
N SER A 484 5.47 17.64 -35.82
CA SER A 484 4.35 18.21 -35.05
C SER A 484 4.70 19.57 -34.43
N ALA A 485 5.90 19.70 -33.84
CA ALA A 485 6.40 20.94 -33.26
C ALA A 485 6.53 22.07 -34.29
N LEU A 486 7.01 21.77 -35.51
CA LEU A 486 7.10 22.76 -36.59
C LEU A 486 5.71 23.24 -37.06
N LEU A 487 4.69 22.37 -37.08
CA LEU A 487 3.30 22.78 -37.34
C LEU A 487 2.78 23.73 -36.24
N ILE A 488 3.08 23.43 -34.97
CA ILE A 488 2.72 24.30 -33.84
C ILE A 488 3.44 25.65 -33.93
N CYS A 489 4.73 25.65 -34.28
CA CYS A 489 5.52 26.87 -34.43
C CYS A 489 4.93 27.85 -35.44
N ALA A 490 4.34 27.35 -36.52
CA ALA A 490 3.68 28.17 -37.54
C ALA A 490 2.41 28.88 -37.03
N ASN A 491 1.84 28.43 -35.91
CA ASN A 491 0.58 28.94 -35.36
C ASN A 491 0.74 29.79 -34.09
N THR A 492 1.87 29.68 -33.37
CA THR A 492 2.10 30.44 -32.13
C THR A 492 3.59 30.66 -31.86
N ASN A 493 3.94 31.79 -31.24
CA ASN A 493 5.30 32.13 -30.78
C ASN A 493 5.51 31.94 -29.26
N GLN A 494 4.48 31.50 -28.52
CA GLN A 494 4.50 31.41 -27.05
C GLN A 494 5.01 30.06 -26.50
N VAL A 495 5.56 29.21 -27.36
CA VAL A 495 5.90 27.82 -27.01
C VAL A 495 7.32 27.47 -27.41
N ASP A 496 8.08 26.86 -26.52
CA ASP A 496 9.37 26.26 -26.82
C ASP A 496 9.31 24.73 -26.62
N PHE A 497 10.25 24.02 -27.25
CA PHE A 497 10.28 22.56 -27.31
C PHE A 497 11.54 22.02 -26.66
N LEU A 498 11.39 21.08 -25.74
CA LEU A 498 12.51 20.42 -25.08
C LEU A 498 12.63 18.97 -25.55
N ILE A 499 13.82 18.58 -26.00
CA ILE A 499 14.16 17.20 -26.41
C ILE A 499 15.21 16.67 -25.44
N VAL A 500 14.88 15.60 -24.72
CA VAL A 500 15.78 14.93 -23.77
C VAL A 500 16.03 13.49 -24.18
N GLY A 501 17.30 13.09 -24.29
CA GLY A 501 17.70 11.70 -24.50
C GLY A 501 19.11 11.49 -25.05
N HIS A 502 19.64 10.27 -24.87
CA HIS A 502 20.96 9.90 -25.37
C HIS A 502 20.96 9.68 -26.89
N LYS A 503 21.99 10.16 -27.58
CA LYS A 503 22.09 10.12 -29.06
C LYS A 503 22.64 8.77 -29.55
N THR A 504 21.87 7.71 -29.35
CA THR A 504 22.31 6.34 -29.66
C THR A 504 22.40 6.08 -31.16
N ASP A 505 21.45 6.59 -31.96
CA ASP A 505 21.56 6.65 -33.42
C ASP A 505 21.89 8.08 -33.87
N ILE A 506 23.18 8.38 -33.99
CA ILE A 506 23.69 9.70 -34.39
C ILE A 506 23.21 10.09 -35.79
N LYS A 507 23.10 9.13 -36.72
CA LYS A 507 22.69 9.40 -38.11
C LYS A 507 21.22 9.84 -38.14
N TYR A 508 20.35 9.08 -37.48
CA TYR A 508 18.94 9.44 -37.34
C TYR A 508 18.74 10.76 -36.60
N PHE A 509 19.49 10.98 -35.51
CA PHE A 509 19.43 12.24 -34.76
C PHE A 509 19.80 13.45 -35.64
N ASN A 510 20.88 13.36 -36.42
CA ASN A 510 21.30 14.43 -37.32
C ASN A 510 20.26 14.71 -38.42
N GLN A 511 19.58 13.69 -38.94
CA GLN A 511 18.47 13.86 -39.88
C GLN A 511 17.31 14.63 -39.23
N CYS A 512 16.93 14.27 -38.00
CA CYS A 512 15.90 14.96 -37.22
C CYS A 512 16.26 16.44 -36.98
N VAL A 513 17.50 16.72 -36.57
CA VAL A 513 17.98 18.10 -36.32
C VAL A 513 18.09 18.90 -37.61
N SER A 514 18.36 18.27 -38.76
CA SER A 514 18.35 18.96 -40.06
C SER A 514 16.98 19.58 -40.37
N LEU A 515 15.87 18.92 -40.00
CA LEU A 515 14.52 19.48 -40.16
C LEU A 515 14.35 20.78 -39.35
N ILE A 516 14.90 20.83 -38.14
CA ILE A 516 14.88 22.02 -37.29
C ILE A 516 15.75 23.13 -37.92
N ASN A 517 16.96 22.79 -38.36
CA ASN A 517 17.91 23.74 -38.95
C ASN A 517 17.43 24.36 -40.26
N GLN A 518 16.62 23.63 -41.05
CA GLN A 518 16.00 24.12 -42.29
C GLN A 518 14.78 25.02 -42.02
N SER A 519 14.33 25.13 -40.77
CA SER A 519 13.19 25.96 -40.37
C SER A 519 13.62 27.32 -39.81
N ASN A 520 12.71 28.29 -39.82
CA ASN A 520 12.89 29.60 -39.18
C ASN A 520 12.74 29.55 -37.64
N TYR A 521 12.52 28.36 -37.05
CA TYR A 521 12.14 28.19 -35.65
C TYR A 521 13.21 27.56 -34.77
N LYS A 522 14.44 27.39 -35.29
CA LYS A 522 15.55 26.72 -34.59
C LYS A 522 15.77 27.20 -33.15
N HIS A 523 15.64 28.51 -32.91
CA HIS A 523 15.85 29.13 -31.59
C HIS A 523 14.84 28.68 -30.51
N ARG A 524 13.79 27.94 -30.88
CA ARG A 524 12.74 27.44 -29.97
C ARG A 524 12.94 25.99 -29.55
N PHE A 525 13.98 25.31 -30.05
CA PHE A 525 14.26 23.91 -29.75
C PHE A 525 15.48 23.79 -28.85
N HIS A 526 15.29 23.12 -27.71
CA HIS A 526 16.30 22.90 -26.68
C HIS A 526 16.63 21.42 -26.61
N PHE A 527 17.91 21.07 -26.55
CA PHE A 527 18.36 19.67 -26.53
C PHE A 527 19.23 19.38 -25.30
N ILE A 528 18.91 18.32 -24.57
CA ILE A 528 19.66 17.87 -23.40
C ILE A 528 19.95 16.37 -23.51
N SER A 529 21.24 16.00 -23.52
CA SER A 529 21.65 14.59 -23.71
C SER A 529 21.55 13.74 -22.44
N PHE A 530 21.78 14.34 -21.28
CA PHE A 530 21.80 13.64 -20.00
C PHE A 530 21.28 14.55 -18.89
N VAL A 531 20.41 14.01 -18.04
CA VAL A 531 19.95 14.67 -16.83
C VAL A 531 20.08 13.69 -15.69
N LYS A 532 20.85 14.07 -14.65
CA LYS A 532 21.06 13.22 -13.46
C LYS A 532 19.75 12.94 -12.72
N ASP A 533 18.86 13.93 -12.66
CA ASP A 533 17.55 13.85 -12.04
C ASP A 533 16.45 14.15 -13.07
N ILE A 534 15.85 13.09 -13.60
CA ILE A 534 14.82 13.18 -14.63
C ILE A 534 13.54 13.89 -14.15
N ASN A 535 13.29 13.94 -12.84
CA ASN A 535 12.10 14.59 -12.28
C ASN A 535 12.08 16.09 -12.60
N LYS A 536 13.27 16.72 -12.65
CA LYS A 536 13.43 18.13 -13.03
C LYS A 536 12.92 18.40 -14.44
N VAL A 537 13.14 17.45 -15.36
CA VAL A 537 12.63 17.54 -16.74
C VAL A 537 11.13 17.60 -16.71
N TYR A 538 10.46 16.60 -16.12
CA TYR A 538 9.00 16.57 -16.07
C TYR A 538 8.43 17.81 -15.39
N GLN A 539 9.00 18.24 -14.26
CA GLN A 539 8.58 19.46 -13.56
C GLN A 539 8.63 20.71 -14.44
N GLY A 540 9.66 20.86 -15.27
CA GLY A 540 9.83 21.99 -16.18
C GLY A 540 8.85 22.03 -17.36
N LEU A 541 8.24 20.90 -17.72
CA LEU A 541 7.30 20.80 -18.85
C LEU A 541 5.89 21.31 -18.50
N ASP A 542 5.18 21.81 -19.51
CA ASP A 542 3.72 21.99 -19.48
C ASP A 542 2.97 20.79 -20.06
N ILE A 543 3.47 20.26 -21.18
CA ILE A 543 2.90 19.13 -21.91
C ILE A 543 4.03 18.16 -22.23
N LEU A 544 3.77 16.87 -22.04
CA LEU A 544 4.65 15.79 -22.46
C LEU A 544 4.07 15.11 -23.69
N VAL A 545 4.91 14.85 -24.69
CA VAL A 545 4.53 14.14 -25.92
C VAL A 545 5.30 12.83 -26.03
N VAL A 546 4.58 11.72 -26.21
CA VAL A 546 5.15 10.36 -26.34
C VAL A 546 4.71 9.72 -27.67
N PRO A 547 5.39 10.03 -28.79
CA PRO A 547 4.97 9.64 -30.13
C PRO A 547 5.61 8.32 -30.60
N SER A 548 5.58 7.28 -29.76
CA SER A 548 6.22 6.01 -30.09
C SER A 548 5.55 5.32 -31.29
N LEU A 549 6.36 4.88 -32.26
CA LEU A 549 5.90 4.23 -33.50
C LEU A 549 5.81 2.70 -33.36
N VAL A 550 6.39 2.13 -32.30
CA VAL A 550 6.31 0.70 -31.99
C VAL A 550 5.38 0.54 -30.80
N ASP A 551 4.63 -0.57 -30.77
CA ASP A 551 3.76 -0.89 -29.64
C ASP A 551 4.61 -1.02 -28.37
N GLU A 552 4.44 -0.07 -27.46
CA GLU A 552 5.15 -0.05 -26.19
C GLU A 552 4.63 -1.19 -25.31
N GLY A 553 5.53 -1.84 -24.58
CA GLY A 553 5.13 -2.82 -23.56
C GLY A 553 4.24 -2.21 -22.48
N PHE A 554 4.59 -1.00 -22.03
CA PHE A 554 3.83 -0.26 -21.04
C PHE A 554 3.90 1.25 -21.30
N GLY A 555 5.11 1.82 -21.35
CA GLY A 555 5.33 3.24 -21.63
C GLY A 555 5.57 4.09 -20.37
N GLN A 556 6.65 3.77 -19.65
CA GLN A 556 7.03 4.42 -18.38
C GLN A 556 7.05 5.95 -18.44
N THR A 557 7.60 6.51 -19.51
CA THR A 557 7.68 7.97 -19.71
C THR A 557 6.31 8.65 -19.65
N ALA A 558 5.27 8.02 -20.22
CA ALA A 558 3.91 8.56 -20.13
C ALA A 558 3.39 8.53 -18.69
N LEU A 559 3.59 7.41 -18.00
CA LEU A 559 3.20 7.26 -16.60
C LEU A 559 3.92 8.26 -15.67
N GLU A 560 5.23 8.44 -15.84
CA GLU A 560 6.04 9.42 -15.12
C GLU A 560 5.52 10.85 -15.35
N GLY A 561 5.18 11.19 -16.59
CA GLY A 561 4.56 12.48 -16.92
C GLY A 561 3.22 12.69 -16.22
N LEU A 562 2.34 11.68 -16.22
CA LEU A 562 1.05 11.75 -15.53
C LEU A 562 1.24 11.91 -14.01
N ALA A 563 2.18 11.19 -13.40
CA ALA A 563 2.49 11.28 -11.98
C ALA A 563 3.05 12.66 -11.56
N HIS A 564 3.76 13.34 -12.47
CA HIS A 564 4.18 14.74 -12.31
C HIS A 564 3.07 15.76 -12.60
N GLY A 565 1.84 15.29 -12.85
CA GLY A 565 0.69 16.13 -13.17
C GLY A 565 0.82 16.85 -14.51
N LYS A 566 1.47 16.22 -15.49
CA LYS A 566 1.57 16.76 -16.86
C LYS A 566 0.39 16.28 -17.69
N ALA A 567 -0.06 17.11 -18.62
CA ALA A 567 -0.90 16.65 -19.71
C ALA A 567 -0.02 15.84 -20.67
N VAL A 568 -0.39 14.59 -20.92
CA VAL A 568 0.38 13.67 -21.75
C VAL A 568 -0.38 13.40 -23.04
N VAL A 569 0.23 13.73 -24.18
CA VAL A 569 -0.29 13.41 -25.52
C VAL A 569 0.57 12.29 -26.10
N ALA A 570 -0.05 11.20 -26.55
CA ALA A 570 0.69 10.04 -27.03
C ALA A 570 0.08 9.45 -28.30
N PHE A 571 0.87 8.70 -29.05
CA PHE A 571 0.29 7.81 -30.06
C PHE A 571 -0.41 6.62 -29.39
N ARG A 572 -1.50 6.15 -30.00
CA ARG A 572 -2.16 4.90 -29.64
C ARG A 572 -1.27 3.71 -30.02
N SER A 573 -0.30 3.40 -29.17
CA SER A 573 0.74 2.39 -29.41
C SER A 573 0.95 1.50 -28.18
N GLY A 574 0.50 0.25 -28.26
CA GLY A 574 0.60 -0.74 -27.17
C GLY A 574 0.08 -0.21 -25.82
N GLY A 575 0.88 -0.40 -24.78
CA GLY A 575 0.60 -0.01 -23.42
C GLY A 575 0.39 1.51 -23.20
N LEU A 576 0.84 2.37 -24.11
CA LEU A 576 0.54 3.82 -24.02
C LEU A 576 -0.96 4.08 -24.09
N GLY A 577 -1.67 3.36 -24.96
CA GLY A 577 -3.12 3.46 -25.06
C GLY A 577 -3.80 3.05 -23.75
N GLU A 578 -3.31 1.96 -23.16
CA GLU A 578 -3.83 1.41 -21.91
C GLU A 578 -3.60 2.35 -20.71
N ILE A 579 -2.40 2.94 -20.58
CA ILE A 579 -2.10 3.92 -19.52
C ILE A 579 -3.03 5.13 -19.62
N LEU A 580 -3.18 5.70 -20.82
CA LEU A 580 -4.00 6.89 -21.00
C LEU A 580 -5.49 6.57 -20.79
N SER A 581 -6.00 5.43 -21.25
CA SER A 581 -7.39 5.04 -20.98
C SER A 581 -7.64 4.80 -19.49
N LEU A 582 -6.79 4.05 -18.79
CA LEU A 582 -6.95 3.75 -17.35
C LEU A 582 -6.84 5.00 -16.45
N THR A 583 -6.23 6.08 -16.95
CA THR A 583 -6.09 7.34 -16.22
C THR A 583 -7.04 8.44 -16.68
N ASN A 584 -8.02 8.10 -17.53
CA ASN A 584 -9.03 9.02 -18.08
C ASN A 584 -8.45 10.11 -19.02
N ASN A 585 -7.50 9.73 -19.87
CA ASN A 585 -6.83 10.57 -20.88
C ASN A 585 -6.92 10.01 -22.31
N GLU A 586 -7.87 9.12 -22.59
CA GLU A 586 -8.02 8.50 -23.92
C GLU A 586 -8.20 9.52 -25.06
N ASP A 587 -8.84 10.65 -24.78
CA ASP A 587 -9.03 11.72 -25.75
C ASP A 587 -7.73 12.44 -26.15
N LEU A 588 -6.63 12.23 -25.41
CA LEU A 588 -5.29 12.73 -25.75
C LEU A 588 -4.46 11.74 -26.58
N LEU A 589 -5.03 10.58 -26.95
CA LEU A 589 -4.39 9.64 -27.87
C LEU A 589 -4.61 10.08 -29.33
N ALA A 590 -3.52 10.21 -30.08
CA ALA A 590 -3.51 10.38 -31.52
C ALA A 590 -3.33 9.03 -32.25
N GLY A 591 -3.81 8.94 -33.50
CA GLY A 591 -3.51 7.81 -34.37
C GLY A 591 -1.99 7.60 -34.52
N LYS A 592 -1.52 6.36 -34.51
CA LYS A 592 -0.09 6.04 -34.61
C LYS A 592 0.50 6.61 -35.90
N GLY A 593 1.49 7.50 -35.78
CA GLY A 593 2.12 8.18 -36.91
C GLY A 593 1.37 9.41 -37.44
N ASP A 594 0.17 9.70 -36.94
CA ASP A 594 -0.63 10.87 -37.36
C ASP A 594 -0.15 12.15 -36.68
N ILE A 595 0.76 12.85 -37.36
CA ILE A 595 1.36 14.10 -36.88
C ILE A 595 0.35 15.26 -36.79
N TYR A 596 -0.75 15.22 -37.55
CA TYR A 596 -1.76 16.29 -37.56
C TYR A 596 -2.68 16.15 -36.35
N GLN A 597 -3.15 14.94 -36.04
CA GLN A 597 -3.87 14.70 -34.79
C GLN A 597 -3.00 14.99 -33.57
N LEU A 598 -1.72 14.63 -33.62
CA LEU A 598 -0.77 14.90 -32.54
C LEU A 598 -0.64 16.41 -32.29
N SER A 599 -0.35 17.19 -33.33
CA SER A 599 -0.22 18.65 -33.22
C SER A 599 -1.52 19.34 -32.79
N ASN A 600 -2.67 18.92 -33.32
CA ASN A 600 -3.98 19.47 -32.95
C ASN A 600 -4.30 19.27 -31.46
N LYS A 601 -4.02 18.09 -30.90
CA LYS A 601 -4.24 17.81 -29.47
C LYS A 601 -3.30 18.62 -28.57
N VAL A 602 -2.05 18.78 -28.98
CA VAL A 602 -1.10 19.65 -28.26
C VAL A 602 -1.56 21.11 -28.32
N MET A 603 -1.93 21.63 -29.49
CA MET A 603 -2.48 22.99 -29.64
C MET A 603 -3.73 23.22 -28.80
N TRP A 604 -4.64 22.23 -28.75
CA TRP A 604 -5.83 22.32 -27.92
C TRP A 604 -5.49 22.50 -26.43
N LEU A 605 -4.51 21.76 -25.91
CA LEU A 605 -4.04 21.92 -24.52
C LEU A 605 -3.29 23.23 -24.28
N LEU A 606 -2.52 23.71 -25.26
CA LEU A 606 -1.81 24.99 -25.18
C LEU A 606 -2.78 26.16 -25.09
N ASN A 607 -3.88 26.11 -25.86
CA ASN A 607 -4.91 27.14 -25.91
C ASN A 607 -5.88 27.12 -24.70
N ASN A 608 -5.81 26.10 -23.83
CA ASN A 608 -6.76 25.91 -22.72
C ASN A 608 -6.03 25.69 -21.38
N ASP A 609 -5.51 26.77 -20.79
CA ASP A 609 -4.73 26.74 -19.54
C ASP A 609 -5.47 26.10 -18.35
N ASN A 610 -6.73 26.47 -18.13
CA ASN A 610 -7.53 25.92 -17.02
C ASN A 610 -7.72 24.41 -17.17
N LEU A 611 -7.99 23.95 -18.40
CA LEU A 611 -8.14 22.53 -18.68
C LEU A 611 -6.84 21.78 -18.45
N ARG A 612 -5.70 22.32 -18.92
CA ARG A 612 -4.39 21.70 -18.72
C ARG A 612 -4.05 21.55 -17.24
N LYS A 613 -4.28 22.60 -16.43
CA LYS A 613 -4.06 22.57 -14.97
C LYS A 613 -4.98 21.56 -14.29
N GLN A 614 -6.28 21.58 -14.58
CA GLN A 614 -7.25 20.64 -14.03
C GLN A 614 -6.92 19.19 -14.39
N ARG A 615 -6.47 18.93 -15.62
CA ARG A 615 -5.99 17.61 -16.03
C ARG A 615 -4.75 17.21 -15.26
N GLY A 616 -3.79 18.12 -15.11
CA GLY A 616 -2.57 17.85 -14.35
C GLY A 616 -2.84 17.35 -12.93
N GLU A 617 -3.74 18.02 -12.21
CA GLU A 617 -4.15 17.63 -10.86
C GLU A 617 -4.77 16.23 -10.83
N LYS A 618 -5.70 15.95 -11.75
CA LYS A 618 -6.34 14.62 -11.88
C LYS A 618 -5.35 13.52 -12.29
N ASN A 619 -4.41 13.84 -13.19
CA ASN A 619 -3.43 12.88 -13.69
C ASN A 619 -2.56 12.34 -12.57
N LYS A 620 -2.12 13.21 -11.65
CA LYS A 620 -1.37 12.79 -10.46
C LYS A 620 -2.16 11.78 -9.64
N VAL A 621 -3.40 12.11 -9.28
CA VAL A 621 -4.26 11.23 -8.47
C VAL A 621 -4.52 9.89 -9.17
N ASN A 622 -4.97 9.92 -10.43
CA ASN A 622 -5.34 8.72 -11.18
C ASN A 622 -4.13 7.81 -11.41
N ALA A 623 -2.96 8.38 -11.73
CA ALA A 623 -1.74 7.61 -11.95
C ALA A 623 -1.32 6.84 -10.69
N PHE A 624 -1.31 7.48 -9.52
CA PHE A 624 -1.02 6.80 -8.25
C PHE A 624 -2.10 5.81 -7.83
N GLN A 625 -3.38 6.10 -8.12
CA GLN A 625 -4.47 5.18 -7.81
C GLN A 625 -4.36 3.87 -8.63
N VAL A 626 -4.04 3.95 -9.92
CA VAL A 626 -3.99 2.77 -10.80
C VAL A 626 -2.64 2.05 -10.72
N PHE A 627 -1.55 2.81 -10.73
CA PHE A 627 -0.18 2.31 -10.89
C PHE A 627 0.71 2.54 -9.65
N GLY A 628 0.18 3.09 -8.56
CA GLY A 628 0.92 3.17 -7.29
C GLY A 628 1.18 1.81 -6.65
N ILE A 629 2.07 1.80 -5.66
CA ILE A 629 2.57 0.59 -5.00
C ILE A 629 1.46 -0.26 -4.38
N HIS A 630 0.36 0.34 -3.95
CA HIS A 630 -0.77 -0.38 -3.37
C HIS A 630 -1.45 -1.28 -4.42
N SER A 631 -1.84 -0.70 -5.55
CA SER A 631 -2.45 -1.42 -6.67
C SER A 631 -1.49 -2.42 -7.29
N TYR A 632 -0.18 -2.14 -7.24
CA TYR A 632 0.88 -3.08 -7.59
C TYR A 632 0.85 -4.32 -6.67
N ARG A 633 0.92 -4.13 -5.34
CA ARG A 633 0.89 -5.22 -4.35
C ARG A 633 -0.39 -6.06 -4.43
N GLN A 634 -1.54 -5.42 -4.65
CA GLN A 634 -2.81 -6.15 -4.85
C GLN A 634 -2.78 -7.09 -6.06
N ARG A 635 -2.15 -6.68 -7.18
CA ARG A 635 -1.97 -7.55 -8.35
C ARG A 635 -0.93 -8.65 -8.07
N MET A 636 0.13 -8.31 -7.33
CA MET A 636 1.15 -9.27 -6.91
C MET A 636 0.55 -10.43 -6.13
N ASP A 637 -0.39 -10.17 -5.21
CA ASP A 637 -1.02 -11.23 -4.40
C ASP A 637 -1.69 -12.31 -5.26
N GLN A 638 -2.23 -11.95 -6.43
CA GLN A 638 -2.83 -12.92 -7.35
C GLN A 638 -1.77 -13.82 -7.97
N ILE A 639 -0.61 -13.25 -8.32
CA ILE A 639 0.53 -13.97 -8.88
C ILE A 639 1.18 -14.86 -7.82
N VAL A 640 1.35 -14.37 -6.60
CA VAL A 640 1.87 -15.15 -5.47
C VAL A 640 1.00 -16.38 -5.21
N ARG A 641 -0.33 -16.21 -5.20
CA ARG A 641 -1.28 -17.34 -5.05
C ARG A 641 -1.23 -18.32 -6.22
N ALA A 642 -0.95 -17.86 -7.42
CA ALA A 642 -0.83 -18.74 -8.60
C ALA A 642 0.49 -19.51 -8.60
N LEU A 643 1.55 -18.93 -8.05
CA LEU A 643 2.84 -19.59 -7.87
C LEU A 643 2.77 -20.58 -6.72
N ASP A 644 2.26 -20.19 -5.54
CA ASP A 644 2.23 -21.09 -4.38
C ASP A 644 1.08 -22.11 -4.43
N ASP A 645 1.42 -23.40 -4.59
CA ASP A 645 0.47 -24.51 -4.57
C ASP A 645 0.40 -25.21 -3.19
N SER A 646 1.12 -24.70 -2.19
CA SER A 646 1.14 -25.30 -0.86
C SER A 646 -0.19 -25.07 -0.12
N GLU A 647 -0.72 -26.14 0.51
CA GLU A 647 -1.86 -26.04 1.43
C GLU A 647 -1.60 -25.03 2.57
N ASN A 648 -0.33 -24.72 2.85
CA ASN A 648 0.10 -23.76 3.87
C ASN A 648 -0.28 -22.30 3.55
N HIS A 649 -0.49 -21.93 2.28
CA HIS A 649 -1.10 -20.65 1.91
C HIS A 649 -2.59 -20.76 1.58
N ARG A 650 -3.08 -21.94 1.18
CA ARG A 650 -4.54 -22.19 1.03
C ARG A 650 -5.31 -22.04 2.35
N THR A 651 -4.63 -22.20 3.49
CA THR A 651 -5.20 -22.06 4.84
C THR A 651 -4.96 -20.69 5.50
N ARG A 652 -4.15 -19.80 4.93
CA ARG A 652 -3.63 -18.61 5.64
C ARG A 652 -4.24 -17.26 5.26
N ILE A 653 -5.17 -17.19 4.30
CA ILE A 653 -5.74 -15.89 3.93
C ILE A 653 -7.25 -15.94 3.73
N TYR A 654 -7.82 -17.04 3.22
CA TYR A 654 -9.24 -17.32 3.28
C TYR A 654 -9.35 -18.85 3.23
N PRO A 655 -9.81 -19.56 4.27
CA PRO A 655 -10.21 -20.95 4.10
C PRO A 655 -11.08 -21.05 2.84
N SER A 656 -10.59 -21.80 1.86
CA SER A 656 -11.17 -21.95 0.52
C SER A 656 -12.58 -22.54 0.53
N ASN A 657 -13.10 -22.88 1.71
CA ASN A 657 -14.34 -23.59 1.95
C ASN A 657 -15.28 -22.83 2.91
N LEU A 658 -15.03 -21.57 3.29
CA LEU A 658 -16.05 -20.81 4.04
C LEU A 658 -17.16 -20.37 3.09
N ILE A 659 -18.28 -21.07 3.25
CA ILE A 659 -19.49 -20.98 2.43
C ILE A 659 -20.23 -19.65 2.68
N PHE A 660 -20.22 -19.15 3.92
CA PHE A 660 -21.11 -18.08 4.35
C PHE A 660 -20.43 -16.70 4.29
N PRO A 661 -21.04 -15.71 3.62
CA PRO A 661 -20.47 -14.36 3.50
C PRO A 661 -20.61 -13.53 4.79
N GLU A 662 -19.93 -12.39 4.85
CA GLU A 662 -20.02 -11.45 5.99
C GLU A 662 -21.47 -11.00 6.27
N GLY A 663 -21.80 -10.94 7.56
CA GLY A 663 -23.13 -10.57 8.07
C GLY A 663 -24.08 -11.76 8.24
N THR A 664 -23.67 -12.98 7.89
CA THR A 664 -24.52 -14.18 8.01
C THR A 664 -24.74 -14.57 9.49
N LEU A 665 -25.98 -14.90 9.85
CA LEU A 665 -26.33 -15.43 11.16
C LEU A 665 -26.40 -16.96 11.08
N LEU A 666 -25.51 -17.65 11.78
CA LEU A 666 -25.44 -19.12 11.81
C LEU A 666 -25.84 -19.67 13.17
N LYS A 667 -26.49 -20.83 13.17
CA LYS A 667 -26.82 -21.59 14.38
C LYS A 667 -26.51 -23.07 14.16
N GLY A 668 -25.88 -23.68 15.14
CA GLY A 668 -25.57 -25.12 15.16
C GLY A 668 -26.65 -25.92 15.86
N SER A 669 -26.27 -27.06 16.45
CA SER A 669 -27.14 -27.85 17.32
C SER A 669 -27.43 -27.14 18.66
N GLY A 670 -26.50 -26.30 19.12
CA GLY A 670 -26.62 -25.53 20.37
C GLY A 670 -27.57 -24.32 20.29
N PRO A 671 -27.88 -23.69 21.44
CA PRO A 671 -28.79 -22.55 21.50
C PRO A 671 -28.18 -21.24 20.97
N THR A 672 -26.84 -21.15 20.90
CA THR A 672 -26.11 -19.93 20.53
C THR A 672 -26.23 -19.61 19.04
N ILE A 673 -26.51 -18.34 18.75
CA ILE A 673 -26.44 -17.79 17.39
C ILE A 673 -25.12 -17.06 17.23
N TYR A 674 -24.48 -17.26 16.09
CA TYR A 674 -23.22 -16.65 15.73
C TYR A 674 -23.41 -15.69 14.56
N LEU A 675 -22.82 -14.51 14.66
CA LEU A 675 -22.65 -13.58 13.55
C LEU A 675 -21.31 -13.86 12.87
N ILE A 676 -21.33 -14.08 11.55
CA ILE A 676 -20.12 -14.28 10.75
C ILE A 676 -19.60 -12.92 10.27
N GLU A 677 -18.42 -12.54 10.75
CA GLU A 677 -17.73 -11.31 10.35
C GLU A 677 -16.22 -11.56 10.31
N ASN A 678 -15.52 -11.06 9.29
CA ASN A 678 -14.08 -11.28 9.14
C ASN A 678 -13.62 -12.75 9.21
N ASN A 679 -14.42 -13.69 8.69
CA ASN A 679 -14.16 -15.14 8.81
C ASN A 679 -14.17 -15.66 10.27
N LEU A 680 -14.72 -14.89 11.22
CA LEU A 680 -14.91 -15.30 12.61
C LEU A 680 -16.38 -15.57 12.90
N LYS A 681 -16.67 -16.55 13.75
CA LYS A 681 -17.98 -16.72 14.39
C LYS A 681 -18.04 -15.94 15.68
N ARG A 682 -18.83 -14.87 15.72
CA ARG A 682 -19.02 -14.01 16.90
C ARG A 682 -20.30 -14.42 17.65
N PRO A 683 -20.22 -14.97 18.87
CA PRO A 683 -21.42 -15.38 19.59
C PRO A 683 -22.26 -14.18 20.02
N ILE A 684 -23.56 -14.22 19.75
CA ILE A 684 -24.55 -13.24 20.25
C ILE A 684 -25.02 -13.74 21.61
N VAL A 685 -24.72 -12.98 22.67
CA VAL A 685 -24.78 -13.50 24.05
C VAL A 685 -26.18 -13.51 24.67
N SER A 686 -27.14 -12.78 24.08
CA SER A 686 -28.50 -12.71 24.61
C SER A 686 -29.52 -12.35 23.52
N GLN A 687 -30.79 -12.71 23.77
CA GLN A 687 -31.91 -12.27 22.94
C GLN A 687 -32.03 -10.74 22.93
N GLU A 688 -31.78 -10.07 24.06
CA GLU A 688 -31.75 -8.60 24.12
C GLU A 688 -30.70 -8.01 23.15
N SER A 689 -29.49 -8.56 23.09
CA SER A 689 -28.46 -8.14 22.13
C SER A 689 -28.88 -8.43 20.69
N PHE A 690 -29.53 -9.57 20.46
CA PHE A 690 -30.05 -9.93 19.14
C PHE A 690 -31.06 -8.89 18.63
N GLU A 691 -32.01 -8.50 19.48
CA GLU A 691 -33.06 -7.52 19.18
C GLU A 691 -32.54 -6.07 19.13
N TYR A 692 -31.59 -5.73 20.01
CA TYR A 692 -30.96 -4.41 20.06
C TYR A 692 -30.26 -4.08 18.74
N PHE A 693 -29.49 -5.03 18.21
CA PHE A 693 -28.79 -4.90 16.92
C PHE A 693 -29.67 -5.16 15.70
N ARG A 694 -31.00 -5.28 15.87
CA ARG A 694 -31.99 -5.44 14.80
C ARG A 694 -31.79 -6.70 13.94
N PHE A 695 -31.20 -7.74 14.50
CA PHE A 695 -31.14 -9.04 13.83
C PHE A 695 -32.54 -9.67 13.72
N GLN A 696 -32.74 -10.48 12.70
CA GLN A 696 -34.04 -11.09 12.41
C GLN A 696 -33.95 -12.61 12.47
N TRP A 697 -34.92 -13.25 13.14
CA TRP A 697 -34.92 -14.70 13.35
C TRP A 697 -35.03 -15.50 12.05
N ASN A 698 -35.74 -14.99 11.04
CA ASN A 698 -35.87 -15.62 9.73
C ASN A 698 -34.55 -15.62 8.91
N LYS A 699 -33.54 -14.84 9.35
CA LYS A 699 -32.20 -14.77 8.75
C LYS A 699 -31.21 -15.76 9.32
N VAL A 700 -31.58 -16.46 10.40
CA VAL A 700 -30.71 -17.45 11.03
C VAL A 700 -30.70 -18.70 10.15
N ILE A 701 -29.52 -19.08 9.67
CA ILE A 701 -29.30 -20.32 8.92
C ILE A 701 -28.83 -21.38 9.91
N VAL A 702 -29.54 -22.50 9.93
CA VAL A 702 -29.17 -23.67 10.73
C VAL A 702 -28.21 -24.51 9.90
N VAL A 703 -27.03 -24.79 10.46
CA VAL A 703 -25.94 -25.53 9.82
C VAL A 703 -25.47 -26.67 10.73
N ALA A 704 -24.75 -27.65 10.18
CA ALA A 704 -24.13 -28.67 11.02
C ALA A 704 -23.01 -28.04 11.88
N ASP A 705 -22.78 -28.56 13.08
CA ASP A 705 -21.72 -28.04 13.97
C ASP A 705 -20.34 -28.07 13.30
N LYS A 706 -20.08 -29.10 12.47
CA LYS A 706 -18.86 -29.20 11.66
C LYS A 706 -18.65 -28.01 10.72
N GLU A 707 -19.71 -27.37 10.23
CA GLU A 707 -19.62 -26.18 9.37
C GLU A 707 -19.31 -24.93 10.20
N LEU A 708 -19.90 -24.82 11.40
CA LEU A 708 -19.56 -23.77 12.36
C LEU A 708 -18.14 -23.88 12.89
N ASP A 709 -17.63 -25.10 13.07
CA ASP A 709 -16.28 -25.34 13.60
C ASP A 709 -15.16 -24.97 12.62
N GLN A 710 -15.51 -24.68 11.37
CA GLN A 710 -14.57 -24.10 10.40
C GLN A 710 -14.26 -22.63 10.70
N TYR A 711 -15.10 -21.94 11.47
CA TYR A 711 -14.89 -20.54 11.86
C TYR A 711 -14.22 -20.44 13.23
N LEU A 712 -13.21 -19.58 13.34
CA LEU A 712 -12.59 -19.23 14.62
C LEU A 712 -13.54 -18.35 15.45
N ASN A 713 -13.47 -18.45 16.78
CA ASN A 713 -14.28 -17.64 17.66
C ASN A 713 -13.83 -16.17 17.65
N GLY A 714 -14.77 -15.26 17.41
CA GLY A 714 -14.57 -13.82 17.54
C GLY A 714 -15.10 -13.27 18.87
N LYS A 715 -14.92 -11.95 19.07
CA LYS A 715 -15.48 -11.25 20.24
C LYS A 715 -17.01 -11.37 20.24
N VAL A 716 -17.58 -11.58 21.43
CA VAL A 716 -19.03 -11.61 21.64
C VAL A 716 -19.70 -10.34 21.11
N VAL A 717 -20.90 -10.50 20.57
CA VAL A 717 -21.80 -9.40 20.23
C VAL A 717 -22.71 -9.16 21.43
N ASP A 718 -22.52 -8.03 22.10
CA ASP A 718 -23.18 -7.69 23.37
C ASP A 718 -23.42 -6.18 23.47
N HIS A 719 -24.69 -5.78 23.56
CA HIS A 719 -25.07 -4.38 23.65
C HIS A 719 -24.73 -3.74 25.01
N LYS A 720 -24.48 -4.54 26.06
CA LYS A 720 -24.15 -4.05 27.41
C LYS A 720 -22.66 -3.79 27.60
N ARG A 721 -21.82 -4.22 26.66
CA ARG A 721 -20.35 -4.06 26.72
C ARG A 721 -19.90 -2.84 25.93
N LEU A 722 -18.59 -2.57 25.99
CA LEU A 722 -17.96 -1.42 25.35
C LEU A 722 -18.32 -1.34 23.86
N PHE A 723 -19.09 -0.31 23.51
CA PHE A 723 -19.45 0.04 22.14
C PHE A 723 -18.33 0.91 21.54
N PRO A 724 -17.91 0.73 20.27
CA PRO A 724 -18.44 -0.19 19.24
C PRO A 724 -17.78 -1.58 19.22
N LEU A 725 -16.84 -1.88 20.13
CA LEU A 725 -16.03 -3.10 20.10
C LEU A 725 -16.86 -4.39 20.11
N HIS A 726 -17.97 -4.37 20.85
CA HIS A 726 -18.91 -5.49 20.98
C HIS A 726 -20.15 -5.35 20.10
N ALA A 727 -20.19 -4.34 19.22
CA ALA A 727 -21.23 -4.20 18.21
C ALA A 727 -20.88 -4.99 16.93
N PRO A 728 -21.86 -5.27 16.06
CA PRO A 728 -21.61 -5.70 14.69
C PRO A 728 -20.78 -4.65 13.96
N LYS A 729 -19.96 -5.08 12.99
CA LYS A 729 -19.03 -4.20 12.31
C LYS A 729 -19.71 -3.14 11.47
N THR A 730 -20.85 -3.46 10.88
CA THR A 730 -21.59 -2.53 10.02
C THR A 730 -22.97 -2.32 10.60
N ILE A 731 -23.23 -1.14 11.13
CA ILE A 731 -24.52 -0.77 11.72
C ILE A 731 -24.88 0.67 11.35
N TYR A 732 -26.17 0.99 11.40
CA TYR A 732 -26.65 2.37 11.28
C TYR A 732 -27.09 2.84 12.66
N VAL A 733 -26.60 4.01 13.07
CA VAL A 733 -26.88 4.55 14.39
C VAL A 733 -27.45 5.95 14.32
N LYS A 734 -28.25 6.30 15.32
CA LYS A 734 -28.83 7.63 15.50
C LYS A 734 -28.78 8.01 16.98
N GLY A 735 -28.45 9.28 17.24
CA GLY A 735 -28.47 9.87 18.57
C GLY A 735 -29.81 10.50 18.92
N SER A 736 -29.82 11.43 19.87
CA SER A 736 -31.00 12.29 20.11
C SER A 736 -31.24 13.27 18.96
N LYS A 737 -30.19 13.59 18.20
CA LYS A 737 -30.25 14.46 17.01
C LYS A 737 -30.85 13.74 15.79
N ALA A 738 -31.30 14.52 14.80
CA ALA A 738 -31.94 13.99 13.60
C ALA A 738 -31.01 13.22 12.64
N ALA A 739 -29.68 13.36 12.76
CA ALA A 739 -28.72 12.78 11.84
C ALA A 739 -28.51 11.27 12.07
N VAL A 740 -28.47 10.52 10.98
CA VAL A 740 -28.13 9.08 10.96
C VAL A 740 -26.68 8.93 10.54
N TYR A 741 -25.98 7.98 11.13
CA TYR A 741 -24.58 7.66 10.84
C TYR A 741 -24.43 6.21 10.44
N LEU A 742 -23.55 5.92 9.49
CA LEU A 742 -23.04 4.57 9.24
C LEU A 742 -21.86 4.35 10.18
N VAL A 743 -21.89 3.31 11.01
CA VAL A 743 -20.72 2.87 11.77
C VAL A 743 -20.16 1.64 11.08
N LYS A 744 -18.93 1.74 10.59
CA LYS A 744 -18.21 0.64 9.94
C LYS A 744 -16.87 0.40 10.65
N SER A 745 -16.72 -0.80 11.23
CA SER A 745 -15.57 -1.21 12.05
C SER A 745 -15.19 -0.17 13.13
N GLY A 746 -16.20 0.39 13.79
CA GLY A 746 -16.03 1.38 14.86
C GLY A 746 -15.80 2.83 14.41
N ILE A 747 -15.76 3.10 13.09
CA ILE A 747 -15.67 4.45 12.54
C ILE A 747 -17.07 4.93 12.16
N CYS A 748 -17.42 6.14 12.56
CA CYS A 748 -18.72 6.77 12.40
C CYS A 748 -18.72 7.75 11.22
N TYR A 749 -19.42 7.42 10.15
CA TYR A 749 -19.54 8.20 8.92
C TYR A 749 -20.89 8.93 8.86
N ALA A 750 -20.87 10.25 8.70
CA ALA A 750 -22.07 11.04 8.47
C ALA A 750 -22.50 10.97 7.00
N PHE A 751 -23.80 11.04 6.72
CA PHE A 751 -24.27 11.26 5.35
C PHE A 751 -24.35 12.77 5.08
N SER A 752 -23.73 13.25 3.99
CA SER A 752 -23.77 14.68 3.64
C SER A 752 -25.15 15.14 3.21
N SER A 753 -25.98 14.22 2.71
CA SER A 753 -27.29 14.52 2.14
C SER A 753 -28.23 13.33 2.22
N LYS A 754 -29.53 13.64 2.25
CA LYS A 754 -30.60 12.63 2.22
C LYS A 754 -30.59 11.82 0.92
N SER A 755 -30.15 12.39 -0.20
CA SER A 755 -30.09 11.69 -1.49
C SER A 755 -29.14 10.50 -1.46
N ILE A 756 -27.99 10.60 -0.78
CA ILE A 756 -27.03 9.51 -0.63
C ILE A 756 -27.59 8.41 0.27
N PHE A 757 -28.20 8.81 1.38
CA PHE A 757 -28.90 7.89 2.27
C PHE A 757 -29.95 7.07 1.51
N SER A 758 -30.74 7.74 0.65
CA SER A 758 -31.71 7.08 -0.23
C SER A 758 -31.07 6.25 -1.34
N ARG A 759 -29.94 6.69 -1.92
CA ARG A 759 -29.20 5.97 -2.96
C ARG A 759 -28.69 4.63 -2.47
N LEU A 760 -28.20 4.58 -1.22
CA LEU A 760 -27.75 3.35 -0.59
C LEU A 760 -28.89 2.44 -0.12
N LYS A 761 -30.16 2.82 -0.30
CA LYS A 761 -31.33 1.99 0.07
C LYS A 761 -31.24 1.49 1.51
N ILE A 762 -30.96 2.40 2.44
CA ILE A 762 -30.84 2.06 3.86
C ILE A 762 -32.24 1.84 4.45
N ASP A 763 -32.45 0.67 5.06
CA ASP A 763 -33.70 0.37 5.77
C ASP A 763 -33.73 1.11 7.11
N LEU A 764 -34.73 1.97 7.28
CA LEU A 764 -34.91 2.74 8.51
C LEU A 764 -35.11 1.86 9.75
N LYS A 765 -35.60 0.62 9.58
CA LYS A 765 -35.77 -0.34 10.68
C LYS A 765 -34.46 -0.88 11.23
N GLN A 766 -33.37 -0.78 10.47
CA GLN A 766 -32.02 -1.20 10.87
C GLN A 766 -31.27 -0.13 11.68
N ILE A 767 -31.86 1.06 11.87
CA ILE A 767 -31.23 2.13 12.63
C ILE A 767 -31.36 1.86 14.14
N ILE A 768 -30.22 1.90 14.81
CA ILE A 768 -30.09 1.69 16.25
C ILE A 768 -29.99 3.05 16.94
N ASN A 769 -30.80 3.26 17.98
CA ASN A 769 -30.68 4.45 18.80
C ASN A 769 -29.61 4.23 19.86
N ILE A 770 -28.63 5.13 19.90
CA ILE A 770 -27.52 5.11 20.86
C ILE A 770 -27.40 6.47 21.54
N HIS A 771 -26.72 6.55 22.68
CA HIS A 771 -26.50 7.83 23.35
C HIS A 771 -25.60 8.74 22.51
N ASP A 772 -25.86 10.06 22.53
CA ASP A 772 -25.04 11.03 21.80
C ASP A 772 -23.58 11.00 22.23
N GLN A 773 -23.31 10.67 23.49
CA GLN A 773 -21.95 10.49 24.00
C GLN A 773 -21.24 9.36 23.25
N GLN A 774 -21.88 8.22 23.04
CA GLN A 774 -21.31 7.10 22.26
C GLN A 774 -21.00 7.52 20.82
N ILE A 775 -21.86 8.33 20.19
CA ILE A 775 -21.59 8.91 18.87
C ILE A 775 -20.37 9.82 18.92
N THR A 776 -20.28 10.67 19.94
CA THR A 776 -19.21 11.66 20.12
C THR A 776 -17.86 10.99 20.36
N ASP A 777 -17.85 9.90 21.14
CA ASP A 777 -16.65 9.14 21.49
C ASP A 777 -16.12 8.29 20.31
N MET A 778 -16.95 8.03 19.30
CA MET A 778 -16.52 7.29 18.11
C MET A 778 -15.63 8.13 17.18
N VAL A 779 -14.60 7.48 16.64
CA VAL A 779 -13.77 8.00 15.56
C VAL A 779 -14.65 8.41 14.38
N LYS A 780 -14.55 9.67 13.94
CA LYS A 780 -15.34 10.20 12.83
C LYS A 780 -14.68 9.93 11.48
N GLY A 781 -15.42 9.30 10.57
CA GLY A 781 -15.03 9.13 9.18
C GLY A 781 -15.45 10.33 8.33
N LEU A 782 -14.84 10.46 7.14
CA LEU A 782 -15.26 11.47 6.16
C LEU A 782 -16.76 11.30 5.85
N PRO A 783 -17.53 12.40 5.78
CA PRO A 783 -18.92 12.30 5.36
C PRO A 783 -19.02 11.62 4.00
N ILE A 784 -20.05 10.79 3.84
CA ILE A 784 -20.38 10.16 2.56
C ILE A 784 -21.04 11.26 1.73
N ALA A 785 -20.31 11.80 0.74
CA ALA A 785 -20.51 13.16 0.26
C ALA A 785 -21.04 13.26 -1.18
N SER A 786 -20.50 12.51 -2.12
CA SER A 786 -20.92 12.52 -3.53
C SER A 786 -21.23 11.13 -4.07
N ASN A 787 -20.22 10.35 -4.45
CA ASN A 787 -20.36 8.97 -4.88
C ASN A 787 -19.88 8.03 -3.77
N PRO A 788 -20.80 7.34 -3.06
CA PRO A 788 -20.41 6.44 -1.97
C PRO A 788 -19.52 5.27 -2.42
N PHE A 789 -19.45 4.98 -3.73
CA PHE A 789 -18.65 3.88 -4.29
C PHE A 789 -17.26 4.30 -4.79
N GLU A 790 -17.03 5.61 -4.99
CA GLU A 790 -15.71 6.15 -5.35
C GLU A 790 -14.99 6.71 -4.12
N GLU A 791 -15.75 7.34 -3.21
CA GLU A 791 -15.21 8.01 -2.02
C GLU A 791 -15.03 7.07 -0.83
N HIS A 792 -15.81 5.98 -0.78
CA HIS A 792 -15.87 5.05 0.34
C HIS A 792 -15.88 3.60 -0.16
N GLU A 793 -15.51 2.67 0.72
CA GLU A 793 -15.65 1.23 0.42
C GLU A 793 -17.12 0.82 0.36
N LEU A 794 -17.39 -0.32 -0.30
CA LEU A 794 -18.71 -0.97 -0.26
C LEU A 794 -19.26 -1.06 1.16
N VAL A 795 -20.57 -0.84 1.27
CA VAL A 795 -21.30 -1.22 2.47
C VAL A 795 -21.48 -2.73 2.41
N ALA A 796 -20.75 -3.44 3.28
CA ALA A 796 -20.81 -4.89 3.42
C ALA A 796 -22.23 -5.34 3.82
N GLY A 797 -22.63 -6.54 3.40
CA GLY A 797 -23.94 -7.09 3.70
C GLY A 797 -25.07 -6.62 2.80
N LYS A 798 -24.78 -5.93 1.69
CA LYS A 798 -25.77 -5.45 0.71
C LYS A 798 -25.68 -6.14 -0.63
N LEU A 799 -26.82 -6.20 -1.33
CA LEU A 799 -26.88 -6.58 -2.74
C LEU A 799 -26.73 -5.34 -3.63
N TYR A 800 -25.96 -5.49 -4.69
CA TYR A 800 -25.74 -4.50 -5.73
C TYR A 800 -26.19 -5.06 -7.06
N VAL A 801 -26.88 -4.25 -7.86
CA VAL A 801 -27.39 -4.67 -9.17
C VAL A 801 -26.83 -3.77 -10.26
N ARG A 802 -26.29 -4.39 -11.30
CA ARG A 802 -25.82 -3.69 -12.50
C ARG A 802 -26.97 -3.35 -13.43
N ASN A 803 -26.72 -2.42 -14.36
CA ASN A 803 -27.67 -2.05 -15.42
C ASN A 803 -28.14 -3.23 -16.28
N ASN A 804 -27.29 -4.26 -16.44
CA ASN A 804 -27.60 -5.48 -17.20
C ASN A 804 -28.38 -6.53 -16.37
N GLY A 805 -28.76 -6.22 -15.13
CA GLY A 805 -29.52 -7.11 -14.24
C GLY A 805 -28.68 -8.10 -13.43
N GLU A 806 -27.35 -8.12 -13.58
CA GLU A 806 -26.48 -8.97 -12.75
C GLU A 806 -26.48 -8.51 -11.29
N VAL A 807 -26.60 -9.46 -10.37
CA VAL A 807 -26.64 -9.23 -8.91
C VAL A 807 -25.32 -9.64 -8.26
N TYR A 808 -24.83 -8.81 -7.35
CA TYR A 808 -23.61 -9.01 -6.60
C TYR A 808 -23.87 -8.78 -5.11
N PHE A 809 -23.22 -9.54 -4.26
CA PHE A 809 -23.20 -9.32 -2.81
C PHE A 809 -21.89 -8.64 -2.41
N ALA A 810 -21.95 -7.60 -1.59
CA ALA A 810 -20.75 -7.00 -0.99
C ALA A 810 -20.30 -7.78 0.24
N ASP A 811 -19.24 -8.55 0.07
CA ASP A 811 -18.55 -9.30 1.11
C ASP A 811 -17.28 -8.53 1.48
N GLN A 812 -17.27 -7.86 2.65
CA GLN A 812 -16.26 -6.86 3.02
C GLN A 812 -16.12 -5.75 1.96
N THR A 813 -14.98 -5.71 1.26
CA THR A 813 -14.68 -4.75 0.20
C THR A 813 -14.85 -5.34 -1.20
N LEU A 814 -15.31 -6.58 -1.32
CA LEU A 814 -15.41 -7.34 -2.57
C LEU A 814 -16.87 -7.46 -3.04
N LEU A 815 -17.13 -7.24 -4.32
CA LEU A 815 -18.35 -7.67 -4.99
C LEU A 815 -18.21 -9.13 -5.43
N ARG A 816 -19.00 -10.02 -4.83
CA ARG A 816 -19.11 -11.42 -5.22
C ARG A 816 -20.36 -11.61 -6.07
N LYS A 817 -20.20 -12.13 -7.30
CA LYS A 817 -21.35 -12.39 -8.19
C LYS A 817 -22.28 -13.41 -7.53
N VAL A 818 -23.58 -13.14 -7.55
CA VAL A 818 -24.60 -14.12 -7.14
C VAL A 818 -25.11 -14.79 -8.42
N PRO A 819 -24.81 -16.09 -8.62
CA PRO A 819 -25.00 -16.73 -9.92
C PRO A 819 -26.47 -17.12 -10.18
N SER A 820 -27.30 -17.26 -9.13
CA SER A 820 -28.71 -17.64 -9.28
C SER A 820 -29.60 -17.12 -8.15
N ASN A 821 -30.93 -17.09 -8.38
CA ASN A 821 -31.91 -16.82 -7.32
C ASN A 821 -31.98 -17.93 -6.27
N GLN A 822 -31.51 -19.13 -6.58
CA GLN A 822 -31.47 -20.24 -5.62
C GLN A 822 -30.42 -19.99 -4.53
N GLU A 823 -29.26 -19.45 -4.92
CA GLU A 823 -28.20 -19.00 -4.01
C GLU A 823 -28.67 -17.90 -3.06
N LEU A 824 -29.41 -16.91 -3.58
CA LEU A 824 -30.00 -15.85 -2.75
C LEU A 824 -30.90 -16.42 -1.66
N LYS A 825 -31.77 -17.38 -2.00
CA LYS A 825 -32.67 -18.02 -1.03
C LYS A 825 -31.91 -18.89 -0.03
N HIS A 826 -30.90 -19.63 -0.48
CA HIS A 826 -30.09 -20.47 0.37
C HIS A 826 -29.36 -19.64 1.44
N LEU A 827 -28.73 -18.54 1.01
CA LEU A 827 -28.03 -17.61 1.89
C LEU A 827 -28.96 -16.64 2.64
N LYS A 828 -30.29 -16.78 2.51
CA LYS A 828 -31.28 -15.87 3.11
C LYS A 828 -31.03 -14.40 2.74
N LEU A 829 -30.62 -14.12 1.52
CA LEU A 829 -30.35 -12.77 0.99
C LEU A 829 -31.46 -12.25 0.06
N ASP A 830 -32.49 -13.06 -0.20
CA ASP A 830 -33.52 -12.84 -1.22
C ASP A 830 -34.50 -11.69 -0.94
N ASP A 831 -34.60 -11.22 0.29
CA ASP A 831 -35.42 -10.05 0.67
C ASP A 831 -34.62 -8.73 0.75
N LEU A 832 -33.29 -8.78 0.52
CA LEU A 832 -32.45 -7.59 0.65
C LEU A 832 -32.71 -6.63 -0.51
N GLN A 833 -32.78 -5.33 -0.19
CA GLN A 833 -32.88 -4.31 -1.22
C GLN A 833 -31.61 -4.27 -2.07
N THR A 834 -31.79 -4.22 -3.39
CA THR A 834 -30.68 -4.08 -4.34
C THR A 834 -30.32 -2.61 -4.54
N VAL A 835 -29.03 -2.32 -4.46
CA VAL A 835 -28.47 -0.99 -4.68
C VAL A 835 -28.00 -0.90 -6.15
N PRO A 836 -28.55 0.00 -6.98
CA PRO A 836 -28.12 0.13 -8.36
C PRO A 836 -26.71 0.71 -8.43
N ILE A 837 -25.85 0.12 -9.26
CA ILE A 837 -24.50 0.61 -9.56
C ILE A 837 -24.34 0.77 -11.07
N SER A 838 -23.72 1.88 -11.48
CA SER A 838 -23.37 2.11 -12.87
C SER A 838 -22.25 1.16 -13.32
N ASP A 839 -22.08 0.98 -14.63
CA ASP A 839 -20.97 0.16 -15.14
C ASP A 839 -19.62 0.76 -14.76
N THR A 840 -19.47 2.08 -14.80
CA THR A 840 -18.26 2.78 -14.35
C THR A 840 -17.92 2.46 -12.90
N GLU A 841 -18.91 2.55 -12.00
CA GLU A 841 -18.75 2.18 -10.58
C GLU A 841 -18.45 0.70 -10.41
N PHE A 842 -19.15 -0.17 -11.15
CA PHE A 842 -18.89 -1.59 -11.09
C PHE A 842 -17.43 -1.91 -11.43
N TYR A 843 -16.85 -1.26 -12.45
CA TYR A 843 -15.47 -1.52 -12.85
C TYR A 843 -14.42 -1.01 -11.87
N THR A 844 -14.72 0.01 -11.04
CA THR A 844 -13.80 0.52 -10.00
C THR A 844 -13.79 -0.32 -8.72
N LEU A 845 -14.85 -1.09 -8.45
CA LEU A 845 -15.01 -1.89 -7.24
C LEU A 845 -14.22 -3.22 -7.30
N LEU A 846 -13.75 -3.75 -6.17
CA LEU A 846 -13.03 -5.02 -6.15
C LEU A 846 -14.00 -6.20 -6.38
N LYS A 847 -13.56 -7.26 -7.08
CA LYS A 847 -14.39 -8.44 -7.36
C LYS A 847 -13.85 -9.65 -6.61
N GLY A 848 -14.75 -10.37 -5.95
CA GLY A 848 -14.47 -11.65 -5.30
C GLY A 848 -14.94 -12.84 -6.14
N ARG A 849 -14.64 -14.05 -5.69
CA ARG A 849 -15.22 -15.27 -6.28
C ARG A 849 -16.74 -15.21 -6.14
N PRO A 850 -17.51 -15.74 -7.12
CA PRO A 850 -18.96 -15.82 -6.97
C PRO A 850 -19.37 -16.57 -5.69
N LEU A 851 -20.58 -16.29 -5.21
CA LEU A 851 -21.20 -17.07 -4.15
C LEU A 851 -21.72 -18.36 -4.78
N TYR A 852 -21.00 -19.45 -4.52
CA TYR A 852 -21.46 -20.81 -4.79
C TYR A 852 -21.58 -21.49 -3.43
N VAL A 853 -22.77 -21.96 -3.10
CA VAL A 853 -23.02 -22.75 -1.89
C VAL A 853 -23.05 -24.24 -2.23
#